data_AF-A0A940DQ78-F1
#
_entry.id   AF-A0A940DQ78-F1
#
_cell.length_a   1.000
_cell.length_b   1.000
_cell.length_c   1.000
_cell.angle_alpha   90.00
_cell.angle_beta   90.00
_cell.angle_gamma   90.00
#
_symmetry.space_group_name_H-M   'P 1'
#
loop_
_entity.id
_entity.type
_entity.pdbx_description
1 polymer ?
#
loop_
_entity_poly.entity_id
_entity_poly.type
_entity_poly.pdbx_seq_one_letter_code
_entity_poly.pdbx_strand_id
1 'polypeptide(L)'
;MYFGGSGARMPAIRLAVMVWCLFAGAAGVSWSACRENGPGREGEGGSVPASGWIQAMAFLSGTTEAEEMDSHTAEQFMSLLRHPLRINYSTRSRLTESGLFSPYQTASLTDYISRNGDVLSVAELAAVDGFGREYAAALAYFVSFESAALPGYSSSARRRPLNSLTLRSGFRQKENERHDCSYALRYCLDLSGKAELGFVAKSGYGAGHFPPEVTSFSLAFYGKGRVGKIVAGDFNARFGQGLALWSGFSMGGLSAPESYSRRPSGISPYRSYSGEGSFRGLAADFSFGRFTLSSFIAAEGLREVFAGKIPGEGLSFIPAFNMGYYGRNGQVSLTCYAQTAPVSAASAGNPLADLKCSADIRWNIRGTDFFSEVAVDGISLAVAALAGTRFPIGEHLTMAVSARYYPAGYSALRSGAVRSGTKCTNEYGLSASGAFAAGEYVPIAGKTGFGSSVVRHRGVFGIDASHAPAPRFGTDGPSSQMKVRLDYDCRVSPHLELSFRISERIRTWGERCKTDLRADVKYASGIFSLVSRLSAVRCRGTGLLAYLEGGCRKGVLTLYLRGGLFRVDNWDDRIYVYERDAPGNFNVPAYYGRGFWTAMTAGVKCSRSCRAYLRASYLDYPWQTPGTEEKKPGKAELKLQVVLDF
;
A
#
# COMPACT_ATOMS: atom_id res chain seq x y z
N MET A 1 -51.10 16.76 21.48
CA MET A 1 -51.25 17.63 20.30
C MET A 1 -49.98 18.48 20.15
N TYR A 2 -49.60 18.68 18.90
CA TYR A 2 -48.42 19.28 18.25
C TYR A 2 -47.76 20.56 18.84
N PHE A 3 -46.40 20.55 18.80
CA PHE A 3 -45.34 21.58 18.54
C PHE A 3 -45.32 22.92 19.30
N GLY A 4 -44.16 23.55 19.62
CA GLY A 4 -42.73 23.38 19.32
C GLY A 4 -41.91 24.25 20.31
N GLY A 5 -40.58 24.31 20.36
CA GLY A 5 -39.51 23.98 19.43
C GLY A 5 -38.46 25.10 19.44
N SER A 6 -37.51 25.10 20.39
CA SER A 6 -36.19 25.75 20.25
C SER A 6 -35.28 25.34 21.41
N GLY A 7 -34.28 24.51 21.11
CA GLY A 7 -33.26 24.08 22.06
C GLY A 7 -31.90 24.06 21.37
N ALA A 8 -31.13 25.11 21.57
CA ALA A 8 -29.85 25.38 20.94
C ALA A 8 -28.85 24.21 21.11
N ARG A 9 -28.39 23.61 20.01
CA ARG A 9 -27.16 22.81 19.96
C ARG A 9 -26.01 23.69 19.48
N MET A 10 -25.34 24.37 20.41
CA MET A 10 -24.11 25.16 20.19
C MET A 10 -22.85 24.70 20.99
N PRO A 11 -22.57 23.40 21.26
CA PRO A 11 -21.32 23.03 21.95
C PRO A 11 -20.13 22.72 21.01
N ALA A 12 -20.36 22.36 19.74
CA ALA A 12 -19.28 21.87 18.86
C ALA A 12 -18.34 22.96 18.33
N ILE A 13 -18.86 24.16 18.06
CA ILE A 13 -18.07 25.31 17.60
C ILE A 13 -17.17 25.82 18.74
N ARG A 14 -17.64 25.77 19.99
CA ARG A 14 -16.82 26.14 21.16
C ARG A 14 -15.66 25.17 21.38
N LEU A 15 -15.83 23.87 21.13
CA LEU A 15 -14.72 22.91 21.22
C LEU A 15 -13.67 23.13 20.12
N ALA A 16 -14.10 23.41 18.89
CA ALA A 16 -13.21 23.73 17.78
C ALA A 16 -12.44 25.05 17.99
N VAL A 17 -13.12 26.08 18.49
CA VAL A 17 -12.52 27.38 18.85
C VAL A 17 -11.61 27.24 20.08
N MET A 18 -11.95 26.41 21.07
CA MET A 18 -11.14 26.18 22.26
C MET A 18 -9.85 25.41 21.94
N VAL A 19 -9.88 24.46 20.99
CA VAL A 19 -8.67 23.82 20.44
C VAL A 19 -7.82 24.83 19.64
N TRP A 20 -8.45 25.81 18.99
CA TRP A 20 -7.75 26.89 18.28
C TRP A 20 -7.12 27.91 19.25
N CYS A 21 -7.80 28.29 20.33
CA CYS A 21 -7.28 29.17 21.38
C CYS A 21 -6.16 28.53 22.21
N LEU A 22 -6.19 27.21 22.42
CA LEU A 22 -5.08 26.46 23.04
C LEU A 22 -3.80 26.51 22.18
N PHE A 23 -3.92 26.65 20.86
CA PHE A 23 -2.78 26.85 19.95
C PHE A 23 -2.29 28.30 19.90
N ALA A 24 -3.20 29.29 19.97
CA ALA A 24 -2.82 30.70 20.05
C ALA A 24 -2.13 31.05 21.39
N GLY A 25 -2.53 30.42 22.50
CA GLY A 25 -1.91 30.62 23.82
C GLY A 25 -0.56 29.92 24.02
N ALA A 26 -0.25 28.87 23.26
CA ALA A 26 1.02 28.14 23.38
C ALA A 26 2.20 28.80 22.62
N ALA A 27 1.94 29.86 21.84
CA ALA A 27 2.97 30.64 21.14
C ALA A 27 3.61 31.74 22.01
N GLY A 28 3.17 31.91 23.26
CA GLY A 28 3.58 33.01 24.15
C GLY A 28 4.36 32.61 25.41
N VAL A 29 4.96 31.41 25.47
CA VAL A 29 5.71 30.98 26.66
C VAL A 29 7.19 30.79 26.35
N SER A 30 7.97 31.81 26.72
CA SER A 30 9.43 31.74 26.84
C SER A 30 9.80 30.81 28.00
N TRP A 31 10.36 29.64 27.69
CA TRP A 31 11.09 28.83 28.67
C TRP A 31 12.58 28.92 28.37
N SER A 32 13.26 29.69 29.21
CA SER A 32 14.70 29.85 29.27
C SER A 32 15.39 28.56 29.71
N ALA A 33 16.51 28.28 29.04
CA ALA A 33 17.70 27.55 29.47
C ALA A 33 17.54 26.34 30.42
N CYS A 34 17.87 25.15 29.91
CA CYS A 34 18.57 24.15 30.72
C CYS A 34 19.69 23.52 29.87
N ARG A 35 20.93 23.90 30.21
CA ARG A 35 22.16 23.24 29.77
C ARG A 35 22.39 22.03 30.67
N GLU A 36 22.64 20.86 30.10
CA GLU A 36 23.45 19.83 30.76
C GLU A 36 24.41 19.19 29.74
N ASN A 37 25.67 19.16 30.15
CA ASN A 37 26.82 18.55 29.48
C ASN A 37 26.86 17.04 29.78
N GLY A 38 27.40 16.23 28.85
CA GLY A 38 28.01 14.93 29.19
C GLY A 38 27.75 13.80 28.18
N PRO A 39 28.78 13.12 27.64
CA PRO A 39 28.68 12.33 26.41
C PRO A 39 28.33 10.85 26.68
N GLY A 40 27.53 10.23 25.81
CA GLY A 40 27.36 8.78 25.85
C GLY A 40 26.23 8.23 24.98
N ARG A 41 26.57 7.85 23.74
CA ARG A 41 25.75 7.04 22.81
C ARG A 41 24.44 7.68 22.31
N GLU A 42 24.60 8.77 21.57
CA GLU A 42 23.65 9.14 20.51
C GLU A 42 24.29 8.80 19.16
N GLY A 43 23.88 7.68 18.57
CA GLY A 43 24.31 7.27 17.24
C GLY A 43 23.17 6.50 16.60
N GLU A 44 22.58 7.09 15.57
CA GLU A 44 21.61 6.48 14.64
C GLU A 44 20.17 6.31 15.17
N GLY A 45 19.62 7.40 15.68
CA GLY A 45 18.18 7.61 15.83
C GLY A 45 17.72 8.86 15.10
N GLY A 46 18.21 9.09 13.87
CA GLY A 46 17.84 10.27 13.06
C GLY A 46 16.33 10.42 13.02
N SER A 47 15.82 11.55 13.52
CA SER A 47 14.41 11.89 13.60
C SER A 47 13.83 12.04 12.18
N VAL A 48 13.43 10.93 11.57
CA VAL A 48 12.77 10.95 10.27
C VAL A 48 11.42 11.68 10.40
N PRO A 49 11.16 12.74 9.61
CA PRO A 49 9.86 13.38 9.52
C PRO A 49 8.80 12.34 9.13
N ALA A 50 7.66 12.33 9.81
CA ALA A 50 6.60 11.33 9.60
C ALA A 50 5.95 11.36 8.20
N SER A 51 6.36 12.29 7.33
CA SER A 51 6.00 12.38 5.91
C SER A 51 6.92 11.58 4.99
N GLY A 52 8.20 11.41 5.33
CA GLY A 52 9.21 10.85 4.41
C GLY A 52 9.01 9.36 4.10
N TRP A 53 8.62 8.58 5.10
CA TRP A 53 8.35 7.15 4.90
C TRP A 53 7.07 6.90 4.12
N ILE A 54 6.05 7.78 4.20
CA ILE A 54 4.81 7.66 3.40
C ILE A 54 5.14 7.86 1.92
N GLN A 55 5.98 8.85 1.59
CA GLN A 55 6.47 9.06 0.23
C GLN A 55 7.29 7.85 -0.26
N ALA A 56 8.13 7.28 0.61
CA ALA A 56 8.89 6.07 0.27
C ALA A 56 7.96 4.86 0.02
N MET A 57 6.90 4.69 0.81
CA MET A 57 5.88 3.66 0.60
C MET A 57 5.20 3.82 -0.76
N ALA A 58 4.77 5.04 -1.08
CA ALA A 58 4.12 5.34 -2.36
C ALA A 58 5.05 4.98 -3.53
N PHE A 59 6.28 5.51 -3.51
CA PHE A 59 7.31 5.23 -4.52
C PHE A 59 7.60 3.74 -4.70
N LEU A 60 7.84 3.01 -3.60
CA LEU A 60 8.13 1.56 -3.65
C LEU A 60 6.91 0.73 -4.05
N SER A 61 5.69 1.21 -3.84
CA SER A 61 4.46 0.58 -4.33
C SER A 61 4.13 0.91 -5.78
N GLY A 62 4.86 1.85 -6.39
CA GLY A 62 4.59 2.37 -7.72
C GLY A 62 3.38 3.29 -7.75
N THR A 63 3.04 3.96 -6.65
CA THR A 63 2.02 5.01 -6.59
C THR A 63 2.67 6.37 -6.41
N THR A 64 1.96 7.42 -6.82
CA THR A 64 2.42 8.80 -6.59
C THR A 64 2.08 9.28 -5.18
N GLU A 65 1.07 8.68 -4.55
CA GLU A 65 0.57 9.06 -3.24
C GLU A 65 0.02 7.87 -2.47
N ALA A 66 -0.18 8.10 -1.17
CA ALA A 66 -0.81 7.15 -0.26
C ALA A 66 -2.24 6.76 -0.70
N GLU A 67 -3.07 7.69 -1.16
CA GLU A 67 -4.49 7.44 -1.50
C GLU A 67 -4.69 6.37 -2.57
N GLU A 68 -3.66 6.13 -3.36
CA GLU A 68 -3.62 5.17 -4.46
C GLU A 68 -2.98 3.84 -4.05
N MET A 69 -2.56 3.72 -2.80
CA MET A 69 -1.98 2.49 -2.27
C MET A 69 -3.07 1.51 -1.87
N ASP A 70 -2.83 0.25 -2.20
CA ASP A 70 -3.59 -0.86 -1.68
C ASP A 70 -3.39 -0.97 -0.14
N SER A 71 -4.46 -1.25 0.59
CA SER A 71 -4.45 -1.33 2.05
C SER A 71 -3.56 -2.46 2.56
N HIS A 72 -3.56 -3.61 1.89
CA HIS A 72 -2.70 -4.74 2.25
C HIS A 72 -1.22 -4.39 2.05
N THR A 73 -0.89 -3.76 0.93
CA THR A 73 0.46 -3.26 0.63
C THR A 73 0.90 -2.22 1.67
N ALA A 74 0.02 -1.28 2.03
CA ALA A 74 0.31 -0.31 3.08
C ALA A 74 0.55 -0.98 4.44
N GLU A 75 -0.26 -1.97 4.84
CA GLU A 75 -0.06 -2.73 6.07
C GLU A 75 1.30 -3.46 6.09
N GLN A 76 1.73 -4.02 4.96
CA GLN A 76 3.02 -4.71 4.81
C GLN A 76 4.19 -3.74 5.03
N PHE A 77 4.19 -2.57 4.38
CA PHE A 77 5.22 -1.56 4.61
C PHE A 77 5.22 -1.05 6.06
N MET A 78 4.05 -0.86 6.66
CA MET A 78 3.95 -0.45 8.07
C MET A 78 4.52 -1.52 9.03
N SER A 79 4.43 -2.81 8.66
CA SER A 79 5.09 -3.90 9.38
C SER A 79 6.60 -3.81 9.24
N LEU A 80 7.12 -3.56 8.03
CA LEU A 80 8.55 -3.41 7.77
C LEU A 80 9.17 -2.18 8.43
N LEU A 81 8.42 -1.08 8.61
CA LEU A 81 8.89 0.08 9.40
C LEU A 81 9.13 -0.26 10.86
N ARG A 82 8.37 -1.21 11.41
CA ARG A 82 8.52 -1.65 12.80
C ARG A 82 9.61 -2.69 12.94
N HIS A 83 9.68 -3.59 11.96
CA HIS A 83 10.65 -4.69 11.93
C HIS A 83 11.38 -4.66 10.58
N PRO A 84 12.40 -3.80 10.46
CA PRO A 84 13.16 -3.67 9.23
C PRO A 84 13.77 -5.00 8.80
N LEU A 85 13.70 -5.27 7.50
CA LEU A 85 14.22 -6.50 6.92
C LEU A 85 15.75 -6.49 6.96
N ARG A 86 16.34 -7.47 7.63
CA ARG A 86 17.80 -7.62 7.71
C ARG A 86 18.34 -8.22 6.43
N ILE A 87 18.89 -7.40 5.55
CA ILE A 87 19.22 -7.83 4.19
C ILE A 87 20.41 -8.81 4.14
N ASN A 88 21.40 -8.63 5.02
CA ASN A 88 22.62 -9.46 5.05
C ASN A 88 22.37 -10.90 5.53
N TYR A 89 21.25 -11.17 6.23
CA TYR A 89 20.97 -12.49 6.80
C TYR A 89 19.71 -13.17 6.26
N SER A 90 18.93 -12.45 5.44
CA SER A 90 17.67 -12.96 4.93
C SER A 90 17.91 -13.95 3.79
N THR A 91 17.12 -15.02 3.73
CA THR A 91 17.15 -15.94 2.60
C THR A 91 16.61 -15.25 1.34
N ARG A 92 17.00 -15.73 0.16
CA ARG A 92 16.49 -15.25 -1.13
C ARG A 92 14.95 -15.20 -1.19
N SER A 93 14.31 -16.25 -0.68
CA SER A 93 12.84 -16.34 -0.61
C SER A 93 12.24 -15.25 0.28
N ARG A 94 12.88 -14.92 1.41
CA ARG A 94 12.41 -13.88 2.34
C ARG A 94 12.62 -12.47 1.81
N LEU A 95 13.74 -12.22 1.10
CA LEU A 95 13.97 -10.96 0.40
C LEU A 95 12.88 -10.72 -0.65
N THR A 96 12.61 -11.71 -1.50
CA THR A 96 11.58 -11.59 -2.56
C THR A 96 10.16 -11.43 -1.99
N GLU A 97 9.85 -12.19 -0.94
CA GLU A 97 8.56 -12.13 -0.24
C GLU A 97 8.24 -10.73 0.30
N SER A 98 9.28 -10.00 0.75
CA SER A 98 9.11 -8.70 1.38
C SER A 98 8.40 -7.67 0.51
N GLY A 99 8.34 -7.89 -0.81
CA GLY A 99 7.79 -6.94 -1.78
C GLY A 99 8.66 -5.70 -2.00
N LEU A 100 9.78 -5.58 -1.28
CA LEU A 100 10.75 -4.48 -1.41
C LEU A 100 11.67 -4.62 -2.61
N PHE A 101 11.93 -5.86 -3.05
CA PHE A 101 12.87 -6.16 -4.11
C PHE A 101 12.17 -6.92 -5.23
N SER A 102 12.47 -6.55 -6.48
CA SER A 102 12.21 -7.43 -7.62
C SER A 102 13.08 -8.69 -7.52
N PRO A 103 12.69 -9.81 -8.16
CA PRO A 103 13.54 -11.01 -8.16
C PRO A 103 14.95 -10.76 -8.72
N TYR A 104 15.08 -9.84 -9.69
CA TYR A 104 16.38 -9.35 -10.19
C TYR A 104 17.18 -8.64 -9.12
N GLN A 105 16.59 -7.66 -8.41
CA GLN A 105 17.26 -6.95 -7.31
C GLN A 105 17.66 -7.90 -6.19
N THR A 106 16.81 -8.89 -5.87
CA THR A 106 17.17 -9.94 -4.92
C THR A 106 18.39 -10.73 -5.39
N ALA A 107 18.41 -11.16 -6.66
CA ALA A 107 19.54 -11.91 -7.22
C ALA A 107 20.83 -11.07 -7.22
N SER A 108 20.75 -9.81 -7.65
CA SER A 108 21.85 -8.85 -7.66
C SER A 108 22.42 -8.61 -6.26
N LEU A 109 21.56 -8.36 -5.27
CA LEU A 109 21.97 -8.18 -3.88
C LEU A 109 22.63 -9.44 -3.30
N THR A 110 22.08 -10.63 -3.56
CA THR A 110 22.69 -11.89 -3.08
C THR A 110 24.02 -12.20 -3.76
N ASP A 111 24.17 -11.88 -5.05
CA ASP A 111 25.44 -12.02 -5.78
C ASP A 111 26.49 -11.04 -5.22
N TYR A 112 26.11 -9.78 -5.00
CA TYR A 112 26.96 -8.77 -4.37
C TYR A 112 27.46 -9.24 -3.00
N ILE A 113 26.55 -9.65 -2.11
CA ILE A 113 26.90 -10.11 -0.75
C ILE A 113 27.85 -11.31 -0.82
N SER A 114 27.64 -12.23 -1.77
CA SER A 114 28.48 -13.42 -1.90
C SER A 114 29.92 -13.12 -2.34
N ARG A 115 30.16 -12.01 -3.05
CA ARG A 115 31.49 -11.64 -3.58
C ARG A 115 32.21 -10.61 -2.73
N ASN A 116 31.48 -9.64 -2.20
CA ASN A 116 32.04 -8.45 -1.57
C ASN A 116 31.81 -8.43 -0.05
N GLY A 117 30.94 -9.29 0.48
CA GLY A 117 30.56 -9.32 1.90
C GLY A 117 29.27 -8.53 2.20
N ASP A 118 28.99 -8.35 3.49
CA ASP A 118 27.77 -7.69 3.96
C ASP A 118 27.65 -6.25 3.48
N VAL A 119 26.43 -5.82 3.13
CA VAL A 119 26.13 -4.42 2.79
C VAL A 119 26.00 -3.62 4.09
N LEU A 120 26.82 -2.58 4.24
CA LEU A 120 26.96 -1.83 5.50
C LEU A 120 26.30 -0.45 5.47
N SER A 121 25.95 0.07 4.29
CA SER A 121 25.39 1.41 4.18
C SER A 121 24.38 1.57 3.04
N VAL A 122 23.56 2.63 3.12
CA VAL A 122 22.64 3.02 2.04
C VAL A 122 23.40 3.40 0.76
N ALA A 123 24.58 4.01 0.89
CA ALA A 123 25.40 4.40 -0.25
C ALA A 123 25.94 3.17 -1.00
N GLU A 124 26.36 2.15 -0.26
CA GLU A 124 26.78 0.87 -0.82
C GLU A 124 25.61 0.15 -1.51
N LEU A 125 24.44 0.11 -0.86
CA LEU A 125 23.23 -0.44 -1.49
C LEU A 125 22.88 0.29 -2.79
N ALA A 126 23.05 1.62 -2.83
CA ALA A 126 22.81 2.41 -4.04
C ALA A 126 23.77 2.06 -5.19
N ALA A 127 24.97 1.55 -4.89
CA ALA A 127 25.93 1.10 -5.87
C ALA A 127 25.66 -0.33 -6.39
N VAL A 128 24.80 -1.10 -5.72
CA VAL A 128 24.38 -2.42 -6.19
C VAL A 128 23.47 -2.26 -7.42
N ASP A 129 23.73 -3.06 -8.46
CA ASP A 129 22.98 -3.03 -9.71
C ASP A 129 21.47 -3.21 -9.45
N GLY A 130 20.67 -2.28 -9.99
CA GLY A 130 19.21 -2.28 -9.86
C GLY A 130 18.65 -1.49 -8.69
N PHE A 131 19.48 -0.92 -7.81
CA PHE A 131 19.02 -0.08 -6.70
C PHE A 131 19.10 1.40 -7.05
N GLY A 132 20.30 1.96 -7.23
CA GLY A 132 20.45 3.40 -7.45
C GLY A 132 20.08 4.26 -6.23
N ARG A 133 20.33 5.56 -6.32
CA ARG A 133 20.27 6.49 -5.17
C ARG A 133 18.88 6.67 -4.59
N GLU A 134 17.87 6.91 -5.44
CA GLU A 134 16.50 7.18 -4.98
C GLU A 134 15.86 5.94 -4.35
N TYR A 135 16.04 4.77 -4.98
CA TYR A 135 15.50 3.51 -4.47
C TYR A 135 16.15 3.09 -3.16
N ALA A 136 17.48 3.17 -3.05
CA ALA A 136 18.19 2.85 -1.82
C ALA A 136 17.77 3.77 -0.66
N ALA A 137 17.59 5.07 -0.93
CA ALA A 137 17.10 6.02 0.06
C ALA A 137 15.66 5.71 0.52
N ALA A 138 14.79 5.25 -0.38
CA ALA A 138 13.44 4.82 -0.03
C ALA A 138 13.45 3.50 0.77
N LEU A 139 14.30 2.55 0.39
CA LEU A 139 14.45 1.27 1.09
C LEU A 139 15.00 1.40 2.50
N ALA A 140 15.85 2.41 2.76
CA ALA A 140 16.50 2.64 4.04
C ALA A 140 15.52 2.75 5.23
N TYR A 141 14.23 3.02 4.98
CA TYR A 141 13.19 3.01 6.01
C TYR A 141 12.74 1.59 6.43
N PHE A 142 12.90 0.60 5.56
CA PHE A 142 12.31 -0.73 5.67
C PHE A 142 13.35 -1.86 5.78
N VAL A 143 14.64 -1.53 5.67
CA VAL A 143 15.75 -2.49 5.72
C VAL A 143 16.72 -2.17 6.85
N SER A 144 17.44 -3.19 7.30
CA SER A 144 18.53 -3.09 8.28
C SER A 144 19.83 -3.59 7.67
N PHE A 145 20.90 -2.79 7.86
CA PHE A 145 22.28 -3.05 7.43
C PHE A 145 23.12 -3.71 8.53
N GLU A 146 22.48 -4.28 9.57
CA GLU A 146 23.19 -5.01 10.62
C GLU A 146 24.13 -6.07 10.02
N SER A 147 25.40 -6.07 10.45
CA SER A 147 26.43 -7.05 10.08
C SER A 147 27.11 -7.61 11.32
N ALA A 148 27.37 -8.91 11.32
CA ALA A 148 28.02 -9.67 12.40
C ALA A 148 29.46 -10.02 12.01
N ALA A 149 29.86 -9.66 10.79
CA ALA A 149 31.22 -9.77 10.29
C ALA A 149 32.11 -8.58 10.70
N LEU A 150 31.53 -7.56 11.35
CA LEU A 150 32.25 -6.38 11.80
C LEU A 150 33.19 -6.71 12.98
N PRO A 151 34.46 -6.23 12.97
CA PRO A 151 35.40 -6.43 14.07
C PRO A 151 34.82 -5.96 15.41
N GLY A 152 34.93 -6.77 16.46
CA GLY A 152 34.44 -6.45 17.81
C GLY A 152 32.96 -6.78 18.07
N TYR A 153 32.20 -7.23 17.06
CA TYR A 153 30.88 -7.81 17.25
C TYR A 153 31.01 -9.32 17.44
N SER A 154 30.53 -9.83 18.57
CA SER A 154 30.39 -11.28 18.74
C SER A 154 29.36 -11.81 17.74
N SER A 155 29.70 -12.91 17.05
CA SER A 155 28.79 -13.71 16.21
C SER A 155 27.52 -14.17 16.94
N SER A 156 27.52 -14.06 18.27
CA SER A 156 26.38 -14.25 19.16
C SER A 156 25.47 -13.03 19.32
N ALA A 157 25.43 -12.10 18.35
CA ALA A 157 24.31 -11.17 18.16
C ALA A 157 23.03 -12.00 17.96
N ARG A 158 22.48 -12.45 19.10
CA ARG A 158 21.46 -13.50 19.20
C ARG A 158 20.36 -13.10 18.26
N ARG A 159 20.08 -13.96 17.28
CA ARG A 159 18.84 -13.90 16.53
C ARG A 159 17.74 -14.03 17.58
N ARG A 160 17.17 -12.90 17.98
CA ARG A 160 16.11 -12.89 18.97
C ARG A 160 14.85 -13.26 18.22
N PRO A 161 14.06 -14.22 18.73
CA PRO A 161 12.72 -14.36 18.23
C PRO A 161 12.02 -13.02 18.40
N LEU A 162 11.26 -12.62 17.39
CA LEU A 162 10.49 -11.39 17.43
C LEU A 162 9.03 -11.79 17.59
N ASN A 163 8.45 -11.44 18.73
CA ASN A 163 7.02 -11.58 18.93
C ASN A 163 6.38 -10.20 18.86
N SER A 164 5.25 -10.11 18.16
CA SER A 164 4.41 -8.93 18.18
C SER A 164 2.95 -9.30 18.36
N LEU A 165 2.29 -8.60 19.28
CA LEU A 165 0.86 -8.69 19.53
C LEU A 165 0.25 -7.32 19.31
N THR A 166 -0.69 -7.22 18.37
CA THR A 166 -1.47 -5.99 18.12
C THR A 166 -2.92 -6.24 18.47
N LEU A 167 -3.42 -5.45 19.43
CA LEU A 167 -4.80 -5.42 19.86
C LEU A 167 -5.44 -4.11 19.38
N ARG A 168 -6.65 -4.19 18.84
CA ARG A 168 -7.44 -3.04 18.40
C ARG A 168 -8.84 -3.15 18.95
N SER A 169 -9.34 -2.01 19.42
CA SER A 169 -10.74 -1.83 19.75
C SER A 169 -11.22 -0.52 19.13
N GLY A 170 -12.42 -0.51 18.59
CA GLY A 170 -13.02 0.65 17.97
C GLY A 170 -14.48 0.79 18.38
N PHE A 171 -14.88 2.00 18.72
CA PHE A 171 -16.24 2.39 19.05
C PHE A 171 -16.73 3.37 18.00
N ARG A 172 -17.95 3.16 17.51
CA ARG A 172 -18.57 4.01 16.50
C ARG A 172 -19.98 4.36 16.95
N GLN A 173 -20.32 5.63 16.81
CA GLN A 173 -21.65 6.14 17.03
C GLN A 173 -22.07 6.91 15.78
N LYS A 174 -23.15 6.45 15.13
CA LYS A 174 -23.86 7.27 14.15
C LYS A 174 -25.07 7.91 14.81
N GLU A 175 -25.46 9.07 14.30
CA GLU A 175 -26.70 9.70 14.72
C GLU A 175 -27.88 8.76 14.43
N ASN A 176 -28.75 8.54 15.43
CA ASN A 176 -29.92 7.65 15.41
C ASN A 176 -29.65 6.15 15.28
N GLU A 177 -28.41 5.68 15.47
CA GLU A 177 -28.08 4.26 15.53
C GLU A 177 -27.54 3.86 16.92
N ARG A 178 -27.64 2.58 17.27
CA ARG A 178 -26.99 2.05 18.49
C ARG A 178 -25.46 2.15 18.36
N HIS A 179 -24.80 2.15 19.51
CA HIS A 179 -23.34 2.10 19.56
C HIS A 179 -22.84 0.78 18.98
N ASP A 180 -21.92 0.88 18.03
CA ASP A 180 -21.27 -0.28 17.42
C ASP A 180 -19.83 -0.39 17.91
N CYS A 181 -19.43 -1.62 18.19
CA CYS A 181 -18.07 -1.97 18.59
C CYS A 181 -17.39 -2.80 17.51
N SER A 182 -16.07 -2.65 17.40
CA SER A 182 -15.21 -3.48 16.56
C SER A 182 -13.99 -3.88 17.36
N TYR A 183 -13.43 -5.05 17.05
CA TYR A 183 -12.19 -5.50 17.65
C TYR A 183 -11.33 -6.22 16.61
N ALA A 184 -10.01 -6.15 16.79
CA ALA A 184 -9.09 -6.93 15.99
C ALA A 184 -7.86 -7.36 16.80
N LEU A 185 -7.39 -8.55 16.51
CA LEU A 185 -6.25 -9.21 17.13
C LEU A 185 -5.30 -9.63 16.00
N ARG A 186 -4.01 -9.33 16.13
CA ARG A 186 -2.95 -9.89 15.28
C ARG A 186 -1.81 -10.34 16.17
N TYR A 187 -1.38 -11.58 15.98
CA TYR A 187 -0.20 -12.14 16.62
C TYR A 187 0.78 -12.61 15.55
N CYS A 188 2.03 -12.18 15.63
CA CYS A 188 3.10 -12.62 14.75
C CYS A 188 4.30 -13.04 15.58
N LEU A 189 4.80 -14.24 15.32
CA LEU A 189 5.99 -14.84 15.92
C LEU A 189 6.98 -15.14 14.80
N ASP A 190 8.14 -14.47 14.81
CA ASP A 190 9.25 -14.77 13.92
C ASP A 190 10.37 -15.45 14.71
N LEU A 191 10.61 -16.72 14.39
CA LEU A 191 11.67 -17.54 14.97
C LEU A 191 12.99 -17.30 14.22
N SER A 192 13.55 -16.12 14.39
CA SER A 192 14.93 -15.80 13.94
C SER A 192 15.16 -15.99 12.45
N GLY A 193 14.13 -15.73 11.67
CA GLY A 193 14.06 -15.88 10.23
C GLY A 193 14.06 -17.31 9.69
N LYS A 194 13.88 -18.31 10.55
CA LYS A 194 13.74 -19.72 10.14
C LYS A 194 12.29 -20.16 10.00
N ALA A 195 11.42 -19.66 10.85
CA ALA A 195 10.00 -19.95 10.80
C ALA A 195 9.21 -18.73 11.25
N GLU A 196 7.97 -18.63 10.80
CA GLU A 196 7.06 -17.56 11.13
C GLU A 196 5.66 -18.12 11.36
N LEU A 197 4.99 -17.62 12.40
CA LEU A 197 3.60 -17.91 12.68
C LEU A 197 2.82 -16.60 12.71
N GLY A 198 1.71 -16.55 11.98
CA GLY A 198 0.80 -15.42 11.91
C GLY A 198 -0.63 -15.85 12.26
N PHE A 199 -1.28 -15.08 13.12
CA PHE A 199 -2.70 -15.22 13.40
C PHE A 199 -3.38 -13.86 13.36
N VAL A 200 -4.53 -13.76 12.70
CA VAL A 200 -5.32 -12.54 12.59
C VAL A 200 -6.79 -12.88 12.82
N ALA A 201 -7.42 -12.14 13.72
CA ALA A 201 -8.87 -12.17 13.92
C ALA A 201 -9.42 -10.75 13.93
N LYS A 202 -10.56 -10.51 13.27
CA LYS A 202 -11.21 -9.19 13.25
C LYS A 202 -12.72 -9.33 13.15
N SER A 203 -13.44 -8.49 13.89
CA SER A 203 -14.88 -8.30 13.77
C SER A 203 -15.15 -6.83 13.50
N GLY A 204 -15.89 -6.55 12.42
CA GLY A 204 -16.29 -5.21 12.02
C GLY A 204 -17.38 -4.60 12.90
N TYR A 205 -17.71 -3.34 12.62
CA TYR A 205 -18.87 -2.67 13.22
C TYR A 205 -20.17 -3.28 12.66
N GLY A 206 -21.15 -3.56 13.52
CA GLY A 206 -22.45 -4.13 13.13
C GLY A 206 -22.45 -5.65 12.90
N ALA A 207 -21.32 -6.34 13.08
CA ALA A 207 -21.22 -7.80 12.96
C ALA A 207 -21.61 -8.50 14.27
N GLY A 208 -22.15 -9.72 14.18
CA GLY A 208 -22.23 -10.64 15.31
C GLY A 208 -20.83 -10.82 15.89
N HIS A 209 -20.62 -10.38 17.14
CA HIS A 209 -19.27 -10.25 17.70
C HIS A 209 -18.52 -11.57 17.84
N PHE A 210 -19.19 -12.72 17.75
CA PHE A 210 -18.55 -14.03 17.77
C PHE A 210 -19.36 -15.03 16.92
N PRO A 211 -18.71 -15.87 16.08
CA PRO A 211 -17.27 -15.89 15.78
C PRO A 211 -16.78 -14.64 15.03
N PRO A 212 -15.47 -14.31 15.07
CA PRO A 212 -14.91 -13.19 14.32
C PRO A 212 -15.19 -13.31 12.81
N GLU A 213 -15.56 -12.20 12.19
CA GLU A 213 -15.88 -12.13 10.75
C GLU A 213 -14.69 -12.54 9.86
N VAL A 214 -13.50 -12.09 10.22
CA VAL A 214 -12.25 -12.44 9.56
C VAL A 214 -11.39 -13.25 10.51
N THR A 215 -11.01 -14.47 10.11
CA THR A 215 -10.04 -15.30 10.82
C THR A 215 -9.01 -15.84 9.83
N SER A 216 -7.73 -15.58 10.09
CA SER A 216 -6.62 -16.02 9.26
C SER A 216 -5.48 -16.60 10.09
N PHE A 217 -4.89 -17.68 9.60
CA PHE A 217 -3.76 -18.37 10.23
C PHE A 217 -2.73 -18.71 9.16
N SER A 218 -1.46 -18.41 9.40
CA SER A 218 -0.36 -18.75 8.51
C SER A 218 0.84 -19.28 9.29
N LEU A 219 1.45 -20.34 8.78
CA LEU A 219 2.69 -20.92 9.29
C LEU A 219 3.67 -21.04 8.12
N ALA A 220 4.81 -20.36 8.21
CA ALA A 220 5.84 -20.37 7.20
C ALA A 220 7.16 -20.93 7.76
N PHE A 221 7.86 -21.72 6.96
CA PHE A 221 9.19 -22.22 7.23
C PHE A 221 10.13 -21.82 6.09
N TYR A 222 11.29 -21.27 6.43
CA TYR A 222 12.31 -20.80 5.49
C TYR A 222 13.54 -21.71 5.56
N GLY A 223 13.76 -22.48 4.50
CA GLY A 223 14.90 -23.39 4.39
C GLY A 223 16.16 -22.69 3.87
N LYS A 224 17.32 -23.34 4.06
CA LYS A 224 18.64 -22.87 3.59
C LYS A 224 19.22 -23.70 2.43
N GLY A 225 18.40 -24.53 1.77
CA GLY A 225 18.86 -25.46 0.74
C GLY A 225 17.91 -25.50 -0.45
N ARG A 226 17.65 -26.71 -0.98
CA ARG A 226 16.72 -26.91 -2.10
C ARG A 226 15.28 -26.53 -1.77
N VAL A 227 14.87 -26.71 -0.51
CA VAL A 227 13.60 -26.17 -0.02
C VAL A 227 13.87 -24.73 0.39
N GLY A 228 13.31 -23.78 -0.36
CA GLY A 228 13.40 -22.36 -0.06
C GLY A 228 12.38 -21.95 1.00
N LYS A 229 11.11 -22.35 0.81
CA LYS A 229 10.02 -21.99 1.71
C LYS A 229 8.89 -23.03 1.68
N ILE A 230 8.21 -23.19 2.81
CA ILE A 230 6.93 -23.91 2.91
C ILE A 230 5.97 -23.02 3.69
N VAL A 231 4.74 -22.88 3.21
CA VAL A 231 3.67 -22.14 3.88
C VAL A 231 2.44 -23.03 4.01
N ALA A 232 1.89 -23.11 5.21
CA ALA A 232 0.63 -23.78 5.52
C ALA A 232 -0.37 -22.78 6.10
N GLY A 233 -1.64 -22.88 5.69
CA GLY A 233 -2.69 -21.95 6.09
C GLY A 233 -2.95 -20.90 5.01
N ASP A 234 -3.11 -19.64 5.41
CA ASP A 234 -3.40 -18.53 4.51
C ASP A 234 -2.12 -17.94 3.89
N PHE A 235 -2.11 -17.83 2.58
CA PHE A 235 -0.99 -17.27 1.83
C PHE A 235 -1.47 -16.45 0.62
N ASN A 236 -0.59 -15.60 0.15
CA ASN A 236 -0.68 -14.90 -1.10
C ASN A 236 0.20 -15.59 -2.14
N ALA A 237 -0.19 -15.52 -3.40
CA ALA A 237 0.61 -15.97 -4.53
C ALA A 237 0.54 -14.92 -5.64
N ARG A 238 1.70 -14.35 -5.98
CA ARG A 238 1.82 -13.26 -6.96
C ARG A 238 3.00 -13.56 -7.87
N PHE A 239 2.71 -13.83 -9.15
CA PHE A 239 3.70 -14.20 -10.16
C PHE A 239 3.61 -13.31 -11.40
N GLY A 240 4.70 -13.26 -12.17
CA GLY A 240 4.80 -12.49 -13.40
C GLY A 240 4.43 -11.00 -13.25
N GLN A 241 3.76 -10.47 -14.26
CA GLN A 241 3.10 -9.17 -14.24
C GLN A 241 1.64 -9.27 -13.75
N GLY A 242 1.17 -10.48 -13.47
CA GLY A 242 -0.13 -10.77 -12.88
C GLY A 242 -1.23 -11.04 -13.90
N LEU A 243 -0.92 -11.46 -15.14
CA LEU A 243 -1.97 -11.84 -16.09
C LEU A 243 -2.64 -13.15 -15.71
N ALA A 244 -1.86 -14.18 -15.35
CA ALA A 244 -2.42 -15.45 -14.90
C ALA A 244 -2.86 -15.38 -13.44
N LEU A 245 -1.92 -15.15 -12.51
CA LEU A 245 -2.16 -15.33 -11.08
C LEU A 245 -1.63 -14.19 -10.22
N TRP A 246 -2.54 -13.50 -9.56
CA TRP A 246 -2.24 -12.46 -8.58
C TRP A 246 -3.27 -12.44 -7.46
N SER A 247 -2.82 -12.72 -6.24
CA SER A 247 -3.68 -12.68 -5.05
C SER A 247 -3.75 -11.29 -4.41
N GLY A 248 -4.90 -10.99 -3.81
CA GLY A 248 -5.22 -9.72 -3.17
C GLY A 248 -5.56 -8.59 -4.14
N PHE A 249 -5.95 -7.45 -3.57
CA PHE A 249 -6.27 -6.26 -4.35
C PHE A 249 -5.03 -5.73 -5.09
N SER A 250 -5.25 -5.29 -6.33
CA SER A 250 -4.23 -4.68 -7.18
C SER A 250 -4.75 -3.37 -7.73
N MET A 251 -4.12 -2.26 -7.33
CA MET A 251 -4.37 -0.95 -7.91
C MET A 251 -3.82 -0.90 -9.34
N GLY A 252 -4.62 -0.41 -10.29
CA GLY A 252 -4.26 -0.30 -11.71
C GLY A 252 -3.68 1.07 -12.13
N GLY A 253 -3.42 1.99 -11.19
CA GLY A 253 -2.97 3.34 -11.54
C GLY A 253 -1.67 3.34 -12.36
N LEU A 254 -1.71 3.89 -13.57
CA LEU A 254 -0.60 3.97 -14.53
C LEU A 254 0.07 5.36 -14.55
N SER A 255 0.19 5.98 -13.38
CA SER A 255 0.60 7.38 -13.26
C SER A 255 2.10 7.61 -13.10
N ALA A 256 2.88 6.60 -12.69
CA ALA A 256 4.32 6.73 -12.50
C ALA A 256 5.08 5.62 -13.23
N PRO A 257 6.35 5.83 -13.62
CA PRO A 257 7.16 4.80 -14.28
C PRO A 257 7.25 3.48 -13.51
N GLU A 258 7.26 3.54 -12.17
CA GLU A 258 7.31 2.38 -11.29
C GLU A 258 6.01 1.55 -11.31
N SER A 259 4.87 2.16 -11.71
CA SER A 259 3.57 1.48 -11.76
C SER A 259 3.48 0.43 -12.87
N TYR A 260 4.31 0.56 -13.91
CA TYR A 260 4.24 -0.22 -15.14
C TYR A 260 4.78 -1.64 -14.95
N SER A 261 5.82 -1.78 -14.13
CA SER A 261 6.40 -3.08 -13.79
C SER A 261 5.92 -3.50 -12.41
N ARG A 262 5.11 -4.55 -12.36
CA ARG A 262 4.80 -5.23 -11.09
C ARG A 262 6.04 -5.86 -10.47
N ARG A 263 5.99 -6.02 -9.15
CA ARG A 263 6.99 -6.72 -8.34
C ARG A 263 6.31 -7.97 -7.76
N PRO A 264 6.46 -9.15 -8.40
CA PRO A 264 5.87 -10.38 -7.88
C PRO A 264 6.58 -10.77 -6.57
N SER A 265 5.81 -10.98 -5.50
CA SER A 265 6.33 -11.44 -4.20
C SER A 265 6.51 -12.96 -4.13
N GLY A 266 6.12 -13.69 -5.18
CA GLY A 266 5.99 -15.14 -5.14
C GLY A 266 4.91 -15.57 -4.14
N ILE A 267 5.14 -16.70 -3.47
CA ILE A 267 4.33 -17.18 -2.36
C ILE A 267 4.66 -16.33 -1.12
N SER A 268 3.69 -15.84 -0.35
CA SER A 268 3.94 -15.10 0.90
C SER A 268 2.88 -15.41 1.97
N PRO A 269 3.25 -15.56 3.25
CA PRO A 269 2.29 -15.79 4.34
C PRO A 269 1.38 -14.57 4.50
N TYR A 270 0.08 -14.82 4.62
CA TYR A 270 -0.91 -13.77 4.74
C TYR A 270 -1.03 -13.30 6.20
N ARG A 271 -1.04 -11.97 6.39
CA ARG A 271 -1.02 -11.30 7.71
C ARG A 271 -1.99 -10.10 7.80
N SER A 272 -2.86 -9.91 6.81
CA SER A 272 -3.69 -8.69 6.72
C SER A 272 -5.02 -8.79 7.47
N TYR A 273 -5.52 -7.64 7.90
CA TYR A 273 -6.88 -7.52 8.47
C TYR A 273 -7.98 -7.42 7.40
N SER A 274 -7.66 -7.39 6.10
CA SER A 274 -8.69 -7.33 5.06
C SER A 274 -9.49 -8.63 4.95
N GLY A 275 -8.89 -9.78 5.28
CA GLY A 275 -9.55 -11.10 5.19
C GLY A 275 -9.89 -11.56 3.76
N GLU A 276 -9.56 -10.78 2.74
CA GLU A 276 -9.97 -10.98 1.36
C GLU A 276 -8.77 -11.25 0.43
N GLY A 277 -9.01 -12.05 -0.61
CA GLY A 277 -8.07 -12.22 -1.72
C GLY A 277 -6.84 -13.10 -1.45
N SER A 278 -6.71 -13.70 -0.26
CA SER A 278 -5.71 -14.72 0.05
C SER A 278 -6.22 -16.14 -0.17
N PHE A 279 -5.30 -17.04 -0.50
CA PHE A 279 -5.55 -18.47 -0.62
C PHE A 279 -5.40 -19.15 0.75
N ARG A 280 -6.09 -20.28 0.96
CA ARG A 280 -5.92 -21.15 2.13
C ARG A 280 -5.55 -22.56 1.68
N GLY A 281 -4.40 -23.07 2.13
CA GLY A 281 -3.93 -24.39 1.76
C GLY A 281 -2.45 -24.63 2.08
N LEU A 282 -1.76 -25.35 1.20
CA LEU A 282 -0.34 -25.67 1.32
C LEU A 282 0.42 -25.14 0.12
N ALA A 283 1.57 -24.53 0.37
CA ALA A 283 2.41 -23.92 -0.63
C ALA A 283 3.89 -24.19 -0.34
N ALA A 284 4.70 -24.36 -1.37
CA ALA A 284 6.13 -24.62 -1.23
C ALA A 284 6.93 -24.02 -2.39
N ASP A 285 8.12 -23.53 -2.08
CA ASP A 285 9.12 -23.05 -3.03
C ASP A 285 10.36 -23.96 -2.96
N PHE A 286 10.76 -24.48 -4.11
CA PHE A 286 11.97 -25.26 -4.29
C PHE A 286 12.94 -24.52 -5.19
N SER A 287 14.20 -24.35 -4.76
CA SER A 287 15.24 -23.66 -5.51
C SER A 287 16.36 -24.63 -5.91
N PHE A 288 16.67 -24.68 -7.21
CA PHE A 288 17.69 -25.52 -7.81
C PHE A 288 18.63 -24.66 -8.66
N GLY A 289 19.67 -24.11 -8.03
CA GLY A 289 20.60 -23.18 -8.69
C GLY A 289 19.88 -21.92 -9.17
N ARG A 290 19.76 -21.77 -10.49
CA ARG A 290 19.07 -20.64 -11.13
C ARG A 290 17.56 -20.84 -11.30
N PHE A 291 17.05 -22.04 -11.07
CA PHE A 291 15.63 -22.36 -11.19
C PHE A 291 14.93 -22.28 -9.82
N THR A 292 13.70 -21.79 -9.81
CA THR A 292 12.79 -21.88 -8.66
C THR A 292 11.46 -22.43 -9.12
N LEU A 293 11.00 -23.50 -8.49
CA LEU A 293 9.67 -24.07 -8.65
C LEU A 293 8.85 -23.73 -7.41
N SER A 294 7.87 -22.86 -7.60
CA SER A 294 6.86 -22.50 -6.61
C SER A 294 5.59 -23.26 -6.92
N SER A 295 5.06 -24.05 -5.99
CA SER A 295 3.84 -24.84 -6.18
C SER A 295 2.91 -24.69 -4.99
N PHE A 296 1.60 -24.67 -5.23
CA PHE A 296 0.63 -24.67 -4.15
C PHE A 296 -0.66 -25.41 -4.54
N ILE A 297 -1.40 -25.82 -3.51
CA ILE A 297 -2.79 -26.25 -3.62
C ILE A 297 -3.60 -25.47 -2.58
N ALA A 298 -4.65 -24.83 -3.03
CA ALA A 298 -5.58 -24.09 -2.17
C ALA A 298 -7.00 -24.66 -2.27
N ALA A 299 -7.79 -24.47 -1.21
CA ALA A 299 -9.20 -24.84 -1.18
C ALA A 299 -10.04 -23.60 -0.84
N GLU A 300 -10.82 -23.13 -1.81
CA GLU A 300 -11.87 -22.14 -1.58
C GLU A 300 -13.06 -22.76 -0.86
N GLY A 301 -13.73 -21.97 -0.03
CA GLY A 301 -14.76 -22.44 0.91
C GLY A 301 -14.20 -22.98 2.23
N LEU A 302 -12.92 -23.42 2.28
CA LEU A 302 -12.31 -23.90 3.52
C LEU A 302 -12.30 -22.83 4.63
N ARG A 303 -12.21 -21.54 4.24
CA ARG A 303 -12.32 -20.42 5.19
C ARG A 303 -13.67 -20.35 5.90
N GLU A 304 -14.75 -20.64 5.19
CA GLU A 304 -16.10 -20.66 5.74
C GLU A 304 -16.29 -21.85 6.70
N VAL A 305 -15.76 -23.01 6.34
CA VAL A 305 -15.77 -24.22 7.21
C VAL A 305 -15.10 -23.91 8.55
N PHE A 306 -13.91 -23.30 8.54
CA PHE A 306 -13.22 -22.90 9.77
C PHE A 306 -13.93 -21.78 10.55
N ALA A 307 -14.81 -21.03 9.91
CA ALA A 307 -15.68 -20.04 10.56
C ALA A 307 -17.00 -20.65 11.08
N GLY A 308 -17.17 -21.98 10.98
CA GLY A 308 -18.38 -22.68 11.40
C GLY A 308 -19.56 -22.52 10.43
N LYS A 309 -19.31 -22.07 9.21
CA LYS A 309 -20.31 -21.92 8.15
C LYS A 309 -20.23 -23.10 7.17
N ILE A 310 -21.37 -23.56 6.69
CA ILE A 310 -21.44 -24.53 5.59
C ILE A 310 -21.24 -23.77 4.28
N PRO A 311 -20.23 -24.10 3.47
CA PRO A 311 -20.01 -23.42 2.20
C PRO A 311 -21.20 -23.62 1.28
N GLY A 312 -21.84 -22.52 0.86
CA GLY A 312 -23.06 -22.58 0.03
C GLY A 312 -22.86 -23.29 -1.32
N GLU A 313 -21.68 -23.17 -1.91
CA GLU A 313 -21.31 -23.79 -3.19
C GLU A 313 -20.40 -25.04 -3.03
N GLY A 314 -20.08 -25.44 -1.81
CA GLY A 314 -19.08 -26.49 -1.54
C GLY A 314 -17.63 -26.01 -1.70
N LEU A 315 -16.69 -26.95 -1.78
CA LEU A 315 -15.25 -26.66 -1.90
C LEU A 315 -14.81 -26.57 -3.36
N SER A 316 -13.88 -25.66 -3.66
CA SER A 316 -13.22 -25.53 -4.96
C SER A 316 -11.70 -25.60 -4.75
N PHE A 317 -10.99 -26.41 -5.54
CA PHE A 317 -9.55 -26.62 -5.41
C PHE A 317 -8.78 -25.85 -6.47
N ILE A 318 -7.62 -25.33 -6.07
CA ILE A 318 -6.75 -24.52 -6.93
C ILE A 318 -5.32 -25.04 -6.83
N PRO A 319 -4.95 -26.11 -7.58
CA PRO A 319 -3.57 -26.42 -7.84
C PRO A 319 -2.94 -25.37 -8.76
N ALA A 320 -1.71 -24.97 -8.44
CA ALA A 320 -0.95 -24.05 -9.27
C ALA A 320 0.55 -24.28 -9.13
N PHE A 321 1.29 -23.89 -10.15
CA PHE A 321 2.74 -23.80 -10.09
C PHE A 321 3.28 -22.61 -10.87
N ASN A 322 4.47 -22.16 -10.48
CA ASN A 322 5.31 -21.22 -11.19
C ASN A 322 6.71 -21.81 -11.26
N MET A 323 7.29 -21.86 -12.45
CA MET A 323 8.68 -22.26 -12.66
C MET A 323 9.43 -21.08 -13.26
N GLY A 324 10.36 -20.51 -12.49
CA GLY A 324 11.17 -19.37 -12.88
C GLY A 324 12.65 -19.73 -13.06
N TYR A 325 13.24 -19.28 -14.15
CA TYR A 325 14.69 -19.20 -14.33
C TYR A 325 15.14 -17.76 -14.08
N TYR A 326 16.20 -17.61 -13.27
CA TYR A 326 16.79 -16.31 -12.95
C TYR A 326 18.26 -16.28 -13.39
N GLY A 327 18.53 -15.46 -14.39
CA GLY A 327 19.88 -15.13 -14.86
C GLY A 327 20.42 -13.86 -14.22
N ARG A 328 21.64 -13.49 -14.63
CA ARG A 328 22.30 -12.26 -14.15
C ARG A 328 21.55 -11.00 -14.57
N ASN A 329 21.01 -10.99 -15.78
CA ASN A 329 20.41 -9.80 -16.39
C ASN A 329 18.90 -9.94 -16.61
N GLY A 330 18.26 -11.03 -16.17
CA GLY A 330 16.86 -11.25 -16.49
C GLY A 330 16.27 -12.51 -15.88
N GLN A 331 14.98 -12.70 -16.10
CA GLN A 331 14.19 -13.83 -15.67
C GLN A 331 13.23 -14.27 -16.77
N VAL A 332 12.90 -15.55 -16.75
CA VAL A 332 11.82 -16.14 -17.52
C VAL A 332 11.04 -17.02 -16.57
N SER A 333 9.72 -16.86 -16.50
CA SER A 333 8.87 -17.77 -15.73
C SER A 333 7.67 -18.26 -16.51
N LEU A 334 7.23 -19.45 -16.14
CA LEU A 334 5.97 -20.04 -16.60
C LEU A 334 5.08 -20.25 -15.38
N THR A 335 3.85 -19.74 -15.43
CA THR A 335 2.85 -19.85 -14.36
C THR A 335 1.62 -20.54 -14.89
N CYS A 336 1.12 -21.56 -14.21
CA CYS A 336 -0.17 -22.17 -14.53
C CYS A 336 -0.98 -22.42 -13.26
N TYR A 337 -2.30 -22.27 -13.36
CA TYR A 337 -3.23 -22.75 -12.34
C TYR A 337 -4.51 -23.26 -12.98
N ALA A 338 -5.16 -24.19 -12.29
CA ALA A 338 -6.52 -24.65 -12.61
C ALA A 338 -7.37 -24.46 -11.36
N GLN A 339 -8.58 -23.91 -11.52
CA GLN A 339 -9.57 -23.82 -10.46
C GLN A 339 -10.73 -24.75 -10.82
N THR A 340 -11.03 -25.71 -9.93
CA THR A 340 -12.17 -26.61 -10.13
C THR A 340 -13.48 -25.85 -9.93
N ALA A 341 -14.55 -26.32 -10.59
CA ALA A 341 -15.89 -25.90 -10.21
C ALA A 341 -16.16 -26.29 -8.74
N PRO A 342 -16.96 -25.50 -7.99
CA PRO A 342 -17.41 -25.90 -6.67
C PRO A 342 -18.15 -27.25 -6.73
N VAL A 343 -18.00 -28.09 -5.70
CA VAL A 343 -18.58 -29.46 -5.68
C VAL A 343 -20.09 -29.46 -5.93
N SER A 344 -20.84 -28.42 -5.54
CA SER A 344 -22.29 -28.35 -5.83
C SER A 344 -22.62 -27.99 -7.29
N ALA A 345 -21.70 -27.34 -8.01
CA ALA A 345 -21.85 -26.90 -9.39
C ALA A 345 -21.19 -27.83 -10.42
N ALA A 346 -20.25 -28.68 -9.99
CA ALA A 346 -19.56 -29.65 -10.86
C ALA A 346 -20.51 -30.69 -11.49
N SER A 347 -21.72 -30.87 -10.94
CA SER A 347 -22.79 -31.70 -11.51
C SER A 347 -23.45 -31.08 -12.76
N ALA A 348 -23.17 -29.81 -13.10
CA ALA A 348 -23.78 -29.07 -14.21
C ALA A 348 -22.93 -28.99 -15.50
N GLY A 349 -21.82 -29.75 -15.59
CA GLY A 349 -21.20 -30.11 -16.88
C GLY A 349 -19.81 -29.57 -17.19
N ASN A 350 -19.28 -28.54 -16.49
CA ASN A 350 -17.89 -28.10 -16.66
C ASN A 350 -17.09 -28.32 -15.35
N PRO A 351 -16.07 -29.19 -15.34
CA PRO A 351 -15.30 -29.49 -14.12
C PRO A 351 -14.37 -28.34 -13.69
N LEU A 352 -14.10 -27.37 -14.56
CA LEU A 352 -13.19 -26.25 -14.30
C LEU A 352 -13.95 -24.92 -14.30
N ALA A 353 -13.75 -24.11 -13.26
CA ALA A 353 -14.25 -22.74 -13.20
C ALA A 353 -13.29 -21.74 -13.87
N ASP A 354 -11.98 -22.02 -13.85
CA ASP A 354 -10.96 -21.18 -14.49
C ASP A 354 -9.68 -22.00 -14.74
N LEU A 355 -8.95 -21.68 -15.81
CA LEU A 355 -7.68 -22.31 -16.15
C LEU A 355 -6.85 -21.29 -16.89
N LYS A 356 -5.63 -21.01 -16.41
CA LYS A 356 -4.70 -20.13 -17.14
C LYS A 356 -3.28 -20.64 -17.08
N CYS A 357 -2.57 -20.38 -18.16
CA CYS A 357 -1.13 -20.50 -18.23
C CYS A 357 -0.55 -19.20 -18.78
N SER A 358 0.53 -18.70 -18.19
CA SER A 358 1.28 -17.56 -18.69
C SER A 358 2.77 -17.83 -18.75
N ALA A 359 3.42 -17.16 -19.69
CA ALA A 359 4.87 -17.03 -19.75
C ALA A 359 5.24 -15.56 -19.59
N ASP A 360 6.10 -15.25 -18.63
CA ASP A 360 6.64 -13.92 -18.40
C ASP A 360 8.15 -13.87 -18.62
N ILE A 361 8.61 -12.76 -19.16
CA ILE A 361 10.02 -12.47 -19.39
C ILE A 361 10.29 -11.08 -18.83
N ARG A 362 11.42 -10.92 -18.15
CA ARG A 362 11.94 -9.62 -17.77
C ARG A 362 13.44 -9.57 -17.95
N TRP A 363 13.94 -8.48 -18.50
CA TRP A 363 15.36 -8.33 -18.80
C TRP A 363 15.82 -6.90 -18.53
N ASN A 364 16.92 -6.75 -17.80
CA ASN A 364 17.57 -5.48 -17.55
C ASN A 364 18.87 -5.35 -18.34
N ILE A 365 18.98 -4.33 -19.18
CA ILE A 365 20.18 -4.00 -19.94
C ILE A 365 20.56 -2.56 -19.63
N ARG A 366 21.70 -2.36 -18.94
CA ARG A 366 22.25 -1.02 -18.63
C ARG A 366 21.21 -0.08 -18.00
N GLY A 367 20.41 -0.58 -17.05
CA GLY A 367 19.37 0.20 -16.38
C GLY A 367 18.03 0.28 -17.13
N THR A 368 17.96 -0.15 -18.39
CA THR A 368 16.70 -0.32 -19.12
C THR A 368 16.07 -1.66 -18.81
N ASP A 369 14.83 -1.64 -18.32
CA ASP A 369 14.08 -2.81 -17.85
C ASP A 369 12.94 -3.12 -18.81
N PHE A 370 13.05 -4.23 -19.54
CA PHE A 370 12.02 -4.76 -20.42
C PHE A 370 11.22 -5.81 -19.66
N PHE A 371 9.90 -5.81 -19.83
CA PHE A 371 9.02 -6.83 -19.26
C PHE A 371 7.91 -7.18 -20.24
N SER A 372 7.51 -8.45 -20.24
CA SER A 372 6.37 -8.93 -21.00
C SER A 372 5.76 -10.14 -20.32
N GLU A 373 4.45 -10.31 -20.44
CA GLU A 373 3.74 -11.52 -20.08
C GLU A 373 2.69 -11.82 -21.14
N VAL A 374 2.60 -13.08 -21.55
CA VAL A 374 1.53 -13.60 -22.40
C VAL A 374 0.80 -14.68 -21.63
N ALA A 375 -0.52 -14.62 -21.58
CA ALA A 375 -1.37 -15.56 -20.88
C ALA A 375 -2.44 -16.13 -21.82
N VAL A 376 -2.72 -17.41 -21.66
CA VAL A 376 -3.79 -18.12 -22.37
C VAL A 376 -4.82 -18.56 -21.35
N ASP A 377 -6.07 -18.18 -21.58
CA ASP A 377 -7.23 -18.72 -20.89
C ASP A 377 -7.56 -20.09 -21.48
N GLY A 378 -7.45 -21.14 -20.68
CA GLY A 378 -7.63 -22.52 -21.14
C GLY A 378 -9.09 -22.89 -21.41
N ILE A 379 -10.06 -22.09 -20.97
CA ILE A 379 -11.49 -22.33 -21.21
C ILE A 379 -11.95 -21.59 -22.46
N SER A 380 -11.68 -20.28 -22.53
CA SER A 380 -12.09 -19.45 -23.69
C SER A 380 -11.11 -19.50 -24.86
N LEU A 381 -9.91 -20.06 -24.65
CA LEU A 381 -8.77 -20.00 -25.58
C LEU A 381 -8.32 -18.57 -25.91
N ALA A 382 -8.78 -17.58 -25.14
CA ALA A 382 -8.43 -16.19 -25.33
C ALA A 382 -6.98 -15.94 -24.89
N VAL A 383 -6.22 -15.27 -25.76
CA VAL A 383 -4.84 -14.88 -25.47
C VAL A 383 -4.80 -13.42 -25.02
N ALA A 384 -4.27 -13.19 -23.83
CA ALA A 384 -3.97 -11.86 -23.30
C ALA A 384 -2.47 -11.63 -23.30
N ALA A 385 -2.05 -10.39 -23.55
CA ALA A 385 -0.64 -10.03 -23.54
C ALA A 385 -0.43 -8.64 -22.98
N LEU A 386 0.71 -8.45 -22.33
CA LEU A 386 1.25 -7.13 -22.00
C LEU A 386 2.75 -7.11 -22.28
N ALA A 387 3.23 -5.95 -22.66
CA ALA A 387 4.64 -5.67 -22.80
C ALA A 387 4.92 -4.23 -22.42
N GLY A 388 6.14 -3.96 -21.97
CA GLY A 388 6.57 -2.62 -21.68
C GLY A 388 8.06 -2.54 -21.41
N THR A 389 8.50 -1.30 -21.29
CA THR A 389 9.88 -0.99 -20.97
C THR A 389 9.94 0.24 -20.09
N ARG A 390 10.94 0.27 -19.21
CA ARG A 390 11.31 1.44 -18.42
C ARG A 390 12.78 1.74 -18.68
N PHE A 391 13.09 2.94 -19.13
CA PHE A 391 14.44 3.32 -19.51
C PHE A 391 14.79 4.71 -18.97
N PRO A 392 16.03 4.90 -18.47
CA PRO A 392 16.53 6.23 -18.13
C PRO A 392 16.89 7.00 -19.41
N ILE A 393 16.63 8.30 -19.42
CA ILE A 393 17.12 9.27 -20.39
C ILE A 393 18.00 10.27 -19.63
N GLY A 394 19.32 10.10 -19.72
CA GLY A 394 20.26 10.85 -18.87
C GLY A 394 20.12 10.48 -17.38
N GLU A 395 20.57 11.37 -16.50
CA GLU A 395 20.58 11.13 -15.04
C GLU A 395 19.29 11.55 -14.32
N HIS A 396 18.43 12.28 -15.01
CA HIS A 396 17.38 13.10 -14.40
C HIS A 396 15.98 12.86 -14.96
N LEU A 397 15.84 12.01 -15.98
CA LEU A 397 14.56 11.64 -16.56
C LEU A 397 14.49 10.11 -16.68
N THR A 398 13.42 9.51 -16.18
CA THR A 398 13.11 8.09 -16.38
C THR A 398 11.77 7.99 -17.08
N MET A 399 11.74 7.28 -18.21
CA MET A 399 10.52 7.04 -18.98
C MET A 399 10.07 5.59 -18.83
N ALA A 400 8.76 5.36 -18.92
CA ALA A 400 8.18 4.03 -19.07
C ALA A 400 7.06 4.04 -20.11
N VAL A 401 6.98 2.96 -20.90
CA VAL A 401 5.93 2.74 -21.89
C VAL A 401 5.41 1.32 -21.73
N SER A 402 4.10 1.12 -21.85
CA SER A 402 3.50 -0.22 -21.93
C SER A 402 2.35 -0.26 -22.92
N ALA A 403 2.27 -1.40 -23.63
CA ALA A 403 1.13 -1.82 -24.40
C ALA A 403 0.47 -3.04 -23.74
N ARG A 404 -0.85 -3.10 -23.79
CA ARG A 404 -1.65 -4.20 -23.24
C ARG A 404 -2.78 -4.59 -24.19
N TYR A 405 -3.03 -5.89 -24.28
CA TYR A 405 -4.07 -6.49 -25.09
C TYR A 405 -4.83 -7.52 -24.27
N TYR A 406 -6.03 -7.17 -23.82
CA TYR A 406 -6.95 -8.03 -23.08
C TYR A 406 -8.24 -8.20 -23.88
N PRO A 407 -8.46 -9.33 -24.56
CA PRO A 407 -9.68 -9.55 -25.33
C PRO A 407 -10.90 -9.70 -24.42
N ALA A 408 -12.10 -9.51 -24.95
CA ALA A 408 -13.35 -9.58 -24.17
C ALA A 408 -13.65 -10.96 -23.60
N GLY A 409 -13.21 -12.03 -24.27
CA GLY A 409 -13.36 -13.41 -23.80
C GLY A 409 -12.39 -13.82 -22.69
N TYR A 410 -11.38 -12.99 -22.37
CA TYR A 410 -10.39 -13.34 -21.34
C TYR A 410 -10.95 -13.17 -19.93
N SER A 411 -10.92 -14.24 -19.13
CA SER A 411 -11.36 -14.22 -17.73
C SER A 411 -10.41 -13.42 -16.83
N ALA A 412 -10.94 -12.48 -16.05
CA ALA A 412 -10.14 -11.65 -15.14
C ALA A 412 -10.08 -12.17 -13.69
N LEU A 413 -10.55 -13.40 -13.40
CA LEU A 413 -10.83 -13.88 -12.04
C LEU A 413 -9.62 -13.79 -11.07
N ARG A 414 -8.43 -14.18 -11.51
CA ARG A 414 -7.17 -14.11 -10.74
C ARG A 414 -6.13 -13.16 -11.31
N SER A 415 -6.53 -12.33 -12.27
CA SER A 415 -5.62 -11.41 -12.94
C SER A 415 -5.46 -10.10 -12.13
N GLY A 416 -4.22 -9.75 -11.82
CA GLY A 416 -3.81 -8.52 -11.13
C GLY A 416 -2.96 -7.59 -12.00
N ALA A 417 -2.85 -7.88 -13.30
CA ALA A 417 -2.06 -7.11 -14.24
C ALA A 417 -2.47 -5.64 -14.30
N VAL A 418 -1.52 -4.84 -14.77
CA VAL A 418 -1.67 -3.40 -14.99
C VAL A 418 -2.82 -3.14 -15.99
N ARG A 419 -3.70 -2.18 -15.67
CA ARG A 419 -4.96 -1.94 -16.38
C ARG A 419 -5.51 -0.54 -16.10
N SER A 420 -6.24 0.04 -17.05
CA SER A 420 -6.98 1.29 -16.86
C SER A 420 -8.34 1.06 -16.22
N GLY A 421 -8.97 -0.07 -16.52
CA GLY A 421 -10.25 -0.47 -15.97
C GLY A 421 -10.16 -1.15 -14.60
N THR A 422 -11.30 -1.67 -14.13
CA THR A 422 -11.39 -2.43 -12.87
C THR A 422 -10.91 -3.87 -12.99
N LYS A 423 -11.03 -4.48 -14.18
CA LYS A 423 -10.69 -5.88 -14.49
C LYS A 423 -9.77 -5.95 -15.71
N CYS A 424 -8.86 -6.94 -15.76
CA CYS A 424 -8.00 -7.23 -16.91
C CYS A 424 -8.76 -8.01 -17.98
N THR A 425 -9.79 -7.40 -18.57
CA THR A 425 -10.58 -8.00 -19.67
C THR A 425 -11.19 -6.88 -20.51
N ASN A 426 -11.45 -7.17 -21.78
CA ASN A 426 -12.06 -6.23 -22.72
C ASN A 426 -11.36 -4.84 -22.71
N GLU A 427 -10.05 -4.83 -22.93
CA GLU A 427 -9.21 -3.64 -22.88
C GLU A 427 -7.96 -3.77 -23.76
N TYR A 428 -7.83 -2.88 -24.75
CA TYR A 428 -6.59 -2.61 -25.46
C TYR A 428 -6.07 -1.27 -24.94
N GLY A 429 -4.80 -1.20 -24.57
CA GLY A 429 -4.28 0.01 -23.95
C GLY A 429 -2.84 0.30 -24.28
N LEU A 430 -2.53 1.59 -24.32
CA LEU A 430 -1.20 2.14 -24.50
C LEU A 430 -0.99 3.23 -23.46
N SER A 431 0.13 3.16 -22.76
CA SER A 431 0.43 4.11 -21.70
C SER A 431 1.89 4.51 -21.76
N ALA A 432 2.16 5.77 -21.45
CA ALA A 432 3.49 6.30 -21.29
C ALA A 432 3.54 7.19 -20.05
N SER A 433 4.64 7.11 -19.30
CA SER A 433 4.89 8.01 -18.16
C SER A 433 6.36 8.40 -18.08
N GLY A 434 6.62 9.49 -17.39
CA GLY A 434 7.96 9.98 -17.12
C GLY A 434 8.05 10.53 -15.71
N ALA A 435 9.20 10.31 -15.08
CA ALA A 435 9.58 10.94 -13.81
C ALA A 435 10.84 11.77 -14.04
N PHE A 436 10.82 13.03 -13.63
CA PHE A 436 11.94 13.94 -13.80
C PHE A 436 12.37 14.59 -12.48
N ALA A 437 13.64 14.96 -12.40
CA ALA A 437 14.22 15.76 -11.33
C ALA A 437 15.11 16.86 -11.94
N ALA A 438 14.93 18.12 -11.54
CA ALA A 438 15.72 19.24 -12.08
C ALA A 438 16.05 20.32 -11.03
N GLY A 439 17.19 20.98 -11.22
CA GLY A 439 17.66 22.09 -10.37
C GLY A 439 18.55 21.65 -9.21
N GLU A 440 18.74 22.56 -8.25
CA GLU A 440 19.68 22.38 -7.15
C GLU A 440 19.19 21.39 -6.10
N TYR A 441 20.13 20.77 -5.39
CA TYR A 441 19.82 19.99 -4.20
C TYR A 441 19.48 20.90 -3.02
N VAL A 442 18.29 20.74 -2.46
CA VAL A 442 17.84 21.43 -1.25
C VAL A 442 17.87 20.43 -0.08
N PRO A 443 18.51 20.76 1.05
CA PRO A 443 18.52 19.88 2.22
C PRO A 443 17.12 19.74 2.82
N ILE A 444 16.86 18.64 3.51
CA ILE A 444 15.61 18.39 4.23
C ILE A 444 15.84 18.72 5.70
N ALA A 445 15.06 19.65 6.23
CA ALA A 445 15.13 19.99 7.64
C ALA A 445 14.90 18.76 8.53
N GLY A 446 15.81 18.54 9.49
CA GLY A 446 15.73 17.42 10.45
C GLY A 446 16.19 16.07 9.91
N LYS A 447 16.70 15.97 8.68
CA LYS A 447 17.28 14.74 8.11
C LYS A 447 18.79 14.90 7.91
N THR A 448 19.57 13.93 8.36
CA THR A 448 21.02 13.87 8.18
C THR A 448 21.42 12.60 7.41
N GLY A 449 22.61 12.60 6.79
CA GLY A 449 23.15 11.43 6.07
C GLY A 449 22.67 11.28 4.62
N PHE A 450 22.72 10.06 4.10
CA PHE A 450 22.38 9.77 2.70
C PHE A 450 20.90 10.09 2.40
N GLY A 451 20.64 10.84 1.32
CA GLY A 451 19.29 11.29 0.98
C GLY A 451 18.73 12.37 1.91
N SER A 452 19.59 13.09 2.63
CA SER A 452 19.26 14.31 3.40
C SER A 452 19.03 15.54 2.53
N SER A 453 19.31 15.46 1.22
CA SER A 453 18.96 16.47 0.24
C SER A 453 18.20 15.84 -0.92
N VAL A 454 17.32 16.62 -1.55
CA VAL A 454 16.62 16.25 -2.77
C VAL A 454 16.72 17.37 -3.77
N VAL A 455 16.54 17.03 -5.03
CA VAL A 455 16.47 17.99 -6.13
C VAL A 455 15.23 18.88 -5.97
N ARG A 456 15.39 20.19 -6.18
CA ARG A 456 14.37 21.23 -5.96
C ARG A 456 13.06 20.94 -6.70
N HIS A 457 13.15 20.57 -7.98
CA HIS A 457 11.99 20.29 -8.81
C HIS A 457 11.92 18.79 -9.08
N ARG A 458 10.78 18.17 -8.76
CA ARG A 458 10.48 16.78 -9.13
C ARG A 458 9.10 16.73 -9.73
N GLY A 459 8.91 15.87 -10.73
CA GLY A 459 7.58 15.68 -11.27
C GLY A 459 7.42 14.33 -11.92
N VAL A 460 6.17 13.90 -11.99
CA VAL A 460 5.75 12.67 -12.64
C VAL A 460 4.61 13.03 -13.58
N PHE A 461 4.72 12.63 -14.84
CA PHE A 461 3.66 12.80 -15.82
C PHE A 461 3.30 11.46 -16.44
N GLY A 462 2.04 11.31 -16.85
CA GLY A 462 1.56 10.08 -17.45
C GLY A 462 0.36 10.31 -18.35
N ILE A 463 0.34 9.55 -19.44
CA ILE A 463 -0.79 9.41 -20.35
C ILE A 463 -1.15 7.93 -20.44
N ASP A 464 -2.44 7.64 -20.29
CA ASP A 464 -2.99 6.30 -20.30
C ASP A 464 -4.21 6.26 -21.20
N ALA A 465 -4.11 5.63 -22.35
CA ALA A 465 -5.20 5.45 -23.30
C ALA A 465 -5.67 4.00 -23.29
N SER A 466 -6.98 3.79 -23.22
CA SER A 466 -7.56 2.45 -23.28
C SER A 466 -8.85 2.42 -24.09
N HIS A 467 -9.01 1.36 -24.87
CA HIS A 467 -10.15 1.07 -25.72
C HIS A 467 -10.75 -0.28 -25.32
N ALA A 468 -12.05 -0.32 -25.06
CA ALA A 468 -12.80 -1.55 -24.86
C ALA A 468 -13.55 -1.88 -26.17
N PRO A 469 -13.15 -2.93 -26.90
CA PRO A 469 -13.72 -3.27 -28.20
C PRO A 469 -15.16 -3.81 -28.12
N ALA A 470 -15.53 -4.47 -27.01
CA ALA A 470 -16.88 -4.98 -26.77
C ALA A 470 -17.65 -4.09 -25.78
N PRO A 471 -19.00 -4.20 -25.73
CA PRO A 471 -19.85 -3.44 -24.79
C PRO A 471 -19.28 -3.42 -23.37
N ARG A 472 -19.08 -2.21 -22.85
CA ARG A 472 -18.53 -1.99 -21.50
C ARG A 472 -19.10 -0.70 -20.92
N PHE A 473 -19.11 -0.60 -19.59
CA PHE A 473 -19.53 0.61 -18.87
C PHE A 473 -20.96 1.10 -19.20
N GLY A 474 -21.86 0.18 -19.58
CA GLY A 474 -23.24 0.51 -19.95
C GLY A 474 -23.40 1.12 -21.34
N THR A 475 -22.43 0.88 -22.25
CA THR A 475 -22.54 1.26 -23.66
C THR A 475 -22.88 0.05 -24.52
N ASP A 476 -23.67 0.25 -25.58
CA ASP A 476 -24.06 -0.81 -26.53
C ASP A 476 -22.95 -1.16 -27.54
N GLY A 477 -21.84 -0.41 -27.52
CA GLY A 477 -20.74 -0.54 -28.48
C GLY A 477 -19.37 -0.33 -27.85
N PRO A 478 -18.33 -0.11 -28.67
CA PRO A 478 -16.98 0.11 -28.17
C PRO A 478 -16.88 1.42 -27.38
N SER A 479 -15.97 1.46 -26.42
CA SER A 479 -15.78 2.63 -25.55
C SER A 479 -14.30 2.94 -25.36
N SER A 480 -13.94 4.23 -25.30
CA SER A 480 -12.55 4.66 -25.18
C SER A 480 -12.38 5.70 -24.08
N GLN A 481 -11.25 5.64 -23.37
CA GLN A 481 -10.85 6.65 -22.41
C GLN A 481 -9.37 6.99 -22.56
N MET A 482 -9.05 8.21 -22.17
CA MET A 482 -7.68 8.71 -22.03
C MET A 482 -7.57 9.44 -20.70
N LYS A 483 -6.56 9.10 -19.89
CA LYS A 483 -6.23 9.81 -18.66
C LYS A 483 -4.86 10.44 -18.82
N VAL A 484 -4.79 11.75 -18.63
CA VAL A 484 -3.55 12.52 -18.54
C VAL A 484 -3.37 12.98 -17.10
N ARG A 485 -2.14 12.95 -16.62
CA ARG A 485 -1.82 13.38 -15.26
C ARG A 485 -0.43 13.99 -15.18
N LEU A 486 -0.31 15.00 -14.34
CA LEU A 486 0.93 15.62 -13.91
C LEU A 486 0.89 15.80 -12.40
N ASP A 487 1.90 15.27 -11.72
CA ASP A 487 2.25 15.51 -10.34
C ASP A 487 3.56 16.31 -10.32
N TYR A 488 3.63 17.39 -9.57
CA TYR A 488 4.79 18.28 -9.52
C TYR A 488 5.06 18.73 -8.09
N ASP A 489 6.26 18.47 -7.60
CA ASP A 489 6.76 18.85 -6.29
C ASP A 489 7.89 19.88 -6.43
N CYS A 490 7.76 20.99 -5.73
CA CYS A 490 8.75 22.05 -5.65
C CYS A 490 9.17 22.29 -4.20
N ARG A 491 10.44 22.02 -3.89
CA ARG A 491 11.01 22.29 -2.56
C ARG A 491 11.61 23.69 -2.52
N VAL A 492 10.83 24.64 -2.03
CA VAL A 492 11.20 26.06 -1.96
C VAL A 492 12.32 26.30 -0.94
N SER A 493 12.27 25.60 0.22
CA SER A 493 13.27 25.73 1.28
C SER A 493 13.45 24.39 2.00
N PRO A 494 14.39 24.27 2.95
CA PRO A 494 14.55 23.04 3.73
C PRO A 494 13.31 22.64 4.54
N HIS A 495 12.42 23.60 4.78
CA HIS A 495 11.21 23.44 5.58
C HIS A 495 9.93 23.37 4.75
N LEU A 496 9.93 23.95 3.55
CA LEU A 496 8.71 24.19 2.75
C LEU A 496 8.74 23.43 1.42
N GLU A 497 7.70 22.65 1.17
CA GLU A 497 7.44 21.95 -0.09
C GLU A 497 6.02 22.29 -0.59
N LEU A 498 5.93 22.59 -1.88
CA LEU A 498 4.68 22.79 -2.60
C LEU A 498 4.46 21.60 -3.53
N SER A 499 3.28 20.99 -3.48
CA SER A 499 2.91 19.93 -4.43
C SER A 499 1.68 20.35 -5.21
N PHE A 500 1.69 20.08 -6.50
CA PHE A 500 0.58 20.33 -7.41
C PHE A 500 0.26 19.05 -8.17
N ARG A 501 -1.04 18.79 -8.34
CA ARG A 501 -1.54 17.70 -9.16
C ARG A 501 -2.62 18.22 -10.09
N ILE A 502 -2.51 17.79 -11.33
CA ILE A 502 -3.51 18.00 -12.37
C ILE A 502 -3.76 16.64 -13.01
N SER A 503 -5.01 16.20 -13.05
CA SER A 503 -5.41 15.03 -13.82
C SER A 503 -6.66 15.33 -14.63
N GLU A 504 -6.62 14.96 -15.90
CA GLU A 504 -7.77 15.01 -16.78
C GLU A 504 -8.09 13.60 -17.26
N ARG A 505 -9.35 13.19 -17.18
CA ARG A 505 -9.83 11.95 -17.77
C ARG A 505 -10.92 12.26 -18.77
N ILE A 506 -10.67 11.88 -20.02
CA ILE A 506 -11.60 12.00 -21.13
C ILE A 506 -12.14 10.61 -21.45
N ARG A 507 -13.45 10.45 -21.62
CA ARG A 507 -14.09 9.16 -21.92
C ARG A 507 -15.26 9.35 -22.88
N THR A 508 -15.61 8.29 -23.61
CA THR A 508 -16.73 8.28 -24.56
C THR A 508 -18.08 7.87 -23.94
N TRP A 509 -18.11 7.56 -22.65
CA TRP A 509 -19.30 7.12 -21.91
C TRP A 509 -19.47 7.91 -20.62
N GLY A 510 -20.71 8.01 -20.14
CA GLY A 510 -21.03 8.84 -18.97
C GLY A 510 -20.58 10.29 -19.18
N GLU A 511 -20.11 10.95 -18.12
CA GLU A 511 -19.60 12.33 -18.27
C GLU A 511 -18.28 12.34 -19.03
N ARG A 512 -18.24 13.09 -20.13
CA ARG A 512 -17.11 13.10 -21.05
C ARG A 512 -15.76 13.42 -20.39
N CYS A 513 -15.75 14.36 -19.44
CA CYS A 513 -14.54 14.84 -18.80
C CYS A 513 -14.62 14.73 -17.27
N LYS A 514 -13.48 14.42 -16.66
CA LYS A 514 -13.27 14.51 -15.21
C LYS A 514 -11.92 15.15 -14.94
N THR A 515 -11.96 16.39 -14.45
CA THR A 515 -10.79 17.17 -14.06
C THR A 515 -10.58 17.07 -12.55
N ASP A 516 -9.35 16.83 -12.13
CA ASP A 516 -8.91 16.81 -10.74
C ASP A 516 -7.72 17.77 -10.59
N LEU A 517 -7.86 18.74 -9.70
CA LEU A 517 -6.84 19.70 -9.32
C LEU A 517 -6.58 19.57 -7.83
N ARG A 518 -5.30 19.51 -7.46
CA ARG A 518 -4.88 19.52 -6.06
C ARG A 518 -3.65 20.38 -5.87
N ALA A 519 -3.61 21.07 -4.74
CA ALA A 519 -2.45 21.80 -4.27
C ALA A 519 -2.22 21.47 -2.78
N ASP A 520 -0.97 21.20 -2.43
CA ASP A 520 -0.53 20.97 -1.07
C ASP A 520 0.58 21.95 -0.69
N VAL A 521 0.49 22.47 0.54
CA VAL A 521 1.58 23.21 1.20
C VAL A 521 2.02 22.37 2.38
N LYS A 522 3.26 21.88 2.34
CA LYS A 522 3.85 21.06 3.39
C LYS A 522 4.98 21.85 4.06
N TYR A 523 4.84 22.07 5.35
CA TYR A 523 5.85 22.73 6.17
C TYR A 523 6.32 21.78 7.27
N ALA A 524 7.63 21.66 7.47
CA ALA A 524 8.21 20.85 8.54
C ALA A 524 9.40 21.57 9.17
N SER A 525 9.38 21.73 10.48
CA SER A 525 10.46 22.34 11.24
C SER A 525 10.61 21.70 12.61
N GLY A 526 11.74 21.01 12.82
CA GLY A 526 12.04 20.30 14.07
C GLY A 526 10.96 19.30 14.45
N ILE A 527 10.26 19.56 15.55
CA ILE A 527 9.20 18.71 16.08
C ILE A 527 7.83 18.94 15.43
N PHE A 528 7.66 20.03 14.67
CA PHE A 528 6.37 20.44 14.10
C PHE A 528 6.26 20.14 12.61
N SER A 529 5.08 19.73 12.18
CA SER A 529 4.71 19.60 10.78
C SER A 529 3.33 20.21 10.53
N LEU A 530 3.15 20.85 9.39
CA LEU A 530 1.89 21.40 8.93
C LEU A 530 1.66 20.96 7.49
N VAL A 531 0.47 20.48 7.18
CA VAL A 531 0.04 20.17 5.82
C VAL A 531 -1.29 20.87 5.56
N SER A 532 -1.32 21.75 4.58
CA SER A 532 -2.56 22.31 4.05
C SER A 532 -2.83 21.71 2.67
N ARG A 533 -4.06 21.26 2.43
CA ARG A 533 -4.49 20.70 1.15
C ARG A 533 -5.71 21.44 0.64
N LEU A 534 -5.69 21.74 -0.66
CA LEU A 534 -6.85 22.16 -1.44
C LEU A 534 -7.04 21.17 -2.60
N SER A 535 -8.28 20.73 -2.81
CA SER A 535 -8.63 19.81 -3.89
C SER A 535 -9.95 20.21 -4.52
N ALA A 536 -9.99 20.21 -5.85
CA ALA A 536 -11.15 20.51 -6.66
C ALA A 536 -11.32 19.43 -7.72
N VAL A 537 -12.52 18.85 -7.83
CA VAL A 537 -12.85 17.86 -8.84
C VAL A 537 -14.07 18.35 -9.62
N ARG A 538 -13.98 18.36 -10.95
CA ARG A 538 -15.09 18.68 -11.85
C ARG A 538 -15.43 17.46 -12.69
N CYS A 539 -16.63 16.91 -12.53
CA CYS A 539 -17.18 15.88 -13.42
C CYS A 539 -18.64 16.23 -13.76
N ARG A 540 -19.59 15.93 -12.87
CA ARG A 540 -21.00 16.33 -13.02
C ARG A 540 -21.26 17.73 -12.47
N GLY A 541 -20.78 17.97 -11.26
CA GLY A 541 -20.71 19.26 -10.59
C GLY A 541 -19.26 19.59 -10.24
N THR A 542 -19.10 20.49 -9.26
CA THR A 542 -17.79 20.85 -8.71
C THR A 542 -17.73 20.35 -7.26
N GLY A 543 -16.87 19.38 -7.01
CA GLY A 543 -16.46 18.94 -5.69
C GLY A 543 -15.28 19.79 -5.20
N LEU A 544 -15.35 20.30 -3.97
CA LEU A 544 -14.29 21.05 -3.31
C LEU A 544 -13.98 20.42 -1.95
N LEU A 545 -12.71 20.37 -1.60
CA LEU A 545 -12.24 19.91 -0.31
C LEU A 545 -11.00 20.70 0.12
N ALA A 546 -10.99 21.10 1.39
CA ALA A 546 -9.86 21.77 2.01
C ALA A 546 -9.62 21.20 3.40
N TYR A 547 -8.36 21.00 3.79
CA TYR A 547 -8.02 20.68 5.17
C TYR A 547 -6.68 21.24 5.61
N LEU A 548 -6.51 21.27 6.93
CA LEU A 548 -5.26 21.54 7.60
C LEU A 548 -4.95 20.38 8.57
N GLU A 549 -3.73 19.86 8.52
CA GLU A 549 -3.18 18.90 9.48
C GLU A 549 -1.96 19.51 10.18
N GLY A 550 -2.04 19.67 11.50
CA GLY A 550 -0.91 19.99 12.36
C GLY A 550 -0.39 18.73 13.05
N GLY A 551 0.92 18.55 13.08
CA GLY A 551 1.59 17.42 13.72
C GLY A 551 2.70 17.88 14.66
N CYS A 552 2.86 17.19 15.77
CA CYS A 552 3.94 17.39 16.72
C CYS A 552 4.52 16.03 17.14
N ARG A 553 5.85 15.90 17.11
CA ARG A 553 6.57 14.72 17.57
C ARG A 553 7.68 15.12 18.54
N LYS A 554 7.51 14.80 19.82
CA LYS A 554 8.49 15.10 20.87
C LYS A 554 8.70 13.87 21.75
N GLY A 555 9.92 13.31 21.72
CA GLY A 555 10.30 12.15 22.51
C GLY A 555 9.38 10.93 22.26
N VAL A 556 8.67 10.51 23.29
CA VAL A 556 7.75 9.35 23.28
C VAL A 556 6.36 9.66 22.74
N LEU A 557 6.01 10.93 22.56
CA LEU A 557 4.68 11.38 22.16
C LEU A 557 4.66 11.84 20.70
N THR A 558 3.67 11.36 19.96
CA THR A 558 3.29 11.87 18.65
C THR A 558 1.83 12.29 18.67
N LEU A 559 1.51 13.49 18.20
CA LEU A 559 0.15 14.01 18.11
C LEU A 559 -0.08 14.61 16.72
N TYR A 560 -1.21 14.30 16.12
CA TYR A 560 -1.69 14.90 14.88
C TYR A 560 -3.14 15.34 15.06
N LEU A 561 -3.42 16.57 14.64
CA LEU A 561 -4.74 17.16 14.61
C LEU A 561 -5.05 17.55 13.18
N ARG A 562 -6.21 17.15 12.69
CA ARG A 562 -6.69 17.49 11.35
C ARG A 562 -8.10 18.05 11.43
N GLY A 563 -8.35 19.11 10.67
CA GLY A 563 -9.69 19.64 10.45
C GLY A 563 -9.87 19.97 8.97
N GLY A 564 -11.03 19.63 8.42
CA GLY A 564 -11.33 19.86 7.02
C GLY A 564 -12.79 20.15 6.72
N LEU A 565 -13.02 20.73 5.55
CA LEU A 565 -14.30 21.11 4.99
C LEU A 565 -14.42 20.53 3.58
N PHE A 566 -15.63 20.12 3.21
CA PHE A 566 -15.89 19.61 1.87
C PHE A 566 -17.29 19.99 1.40
N ARG A 567 -17.40 20.21 0.09
CA ARG A 567 -18.64 20.42 -0.63
C ARG A 567 -18.59 19.60 -1.90
N VAL A 568 -19.31 18.49 -1.91
CA VAL A 568 -19.37 17.56 -3.04
C VAL A 568 -20.83 17.18 -3.25
N ASP A 569 -21.46 17.77 -4.25
CA ASP A 569 -22.90 17.64 -4.45
C ASP A 569 -23.29 16.38 -5.25
N ASN A 570 -22.38 15.81 -6.05
CA ASN A 570 -22.62 14.56 -6.79
C ASN A 570 -21.64 13.45 -6.39
N TRP A 571 -22.12 12.20 -6.43
CA TRP A 571 -21.30 11.02 -6.14
C TRP A 571 -20.11 10.84 -7.10
N ASP A 572 -20.28 11.26 -8.36
CA ASP A 572 -19.21 11.18 -9.38
C ASP A 572 -18.06 12.17 -9.13
N ASP A 573 -18.33 13.23 -8.36
CA ASP A 573 -17.38 14.27 -7.95
C ASP A 573 -16.69 13.95 -6.62
N ARG A 574 -16.94 12.77 -6.03
CA ARG A 574 -16.38 12.37 -4.73
C ARG A 574 -14.86 12.45 -4.70
N ILE A 575 -14.35 12.96 -3.58
CA ILE A 575 -12.92 13.16 -3.34
C ILE A 575 -12.46 12.12 -2.33
N TYR A 576 -11.42 11.38 -2.69
CA TYR A 576 -10.77 10.41 -1.80
C TYR A 576 -9.63 11.11 -1.07
N VAL A 577 -9.54 10.93 0.25
CA VAL A 577 -8.49 11.53 1.07
C VAL A 577 -7.90 10.50 2.01
N TYR A 578 -6.57 10.38 2.03
CA TYR A 578 -5.90 9.52 3.00
C TYR A 578 -5.99 10.14 4.38
N GLU A 579 -6.47 9.37 5.35
CA GLU A 579 -6.52 9.78 6.75
C GLU A 579 -5.56 9.00 7.60
N ARG A 580 -4.76 9.74 8.37
CA ARG A 580 -3.85 9.16 9.36
C ARG A 580 -4.65 8.33 10.38
N ASP A 581 -4.18 7.12 10.63
CA ASP A 581 -4.76 6.18 11.60
C ASP A 581 -3.63 5.54 12.41
N ALA A 582 -3.99 4.72 13.39
CA ALA A 582 -3.05 3.88 14.10
C ALA A 582 -2.28 2.99 13.11
N PRO A 583 -1.00 2.67 13.36
CA PRO A 583 -0.19 2.04 12.33
C PRO A 583 -0.70 0.64 11.98
N GLY A 584 -0.76 0.37 10.67
CA GLY A 584 -1.39 -0.81 10.08
C GLY A 584 -2.90 -0.69 9.89
N ASN A 585 -3.48 0.50 10.05
CA ASN A 585 -4.78 0.86 9.48
C ASN A 585 -4.51 1.80 8.31
N PHE A 586 -5.06 1.46 7.15
CA PHE A 586 -5.01 2.31 5.97
C PHE A 586 -6.44 2.76 5.64
N ASN A 587 -6.74 4.05 5.82
CA ASN A 587 -8.08 4.59 5.65
C ASN A 587 -8.09 5.69 4.58
N VAL A 588 -8.89 5.49 3.53
CA VAL A 588 -9.07 6.44 2.43
C VAL A 588 -10.57 6.66 2.22
N PRO A 589 -11.25 7.43 3.09
CA PRO A 589 -12.67 7.73 2.93
C PRO A 589 -12.96 8.49 1.63
N ALA A 590 -14.15 8.24 1.08
CA ALA A 590 -14.75 9.03 0.01
C ALA A 590 -15.64 10.12 0.61
N TYR A 591 -15.28 11.38 0.42
CA TYR A 591 -16.06 12.53 0.85
C TYR A 591 -17.16 12.85 -0.17
N TYR A 592 -18.42 12.83 0.29
CA TYR A 592 -19.60 13.12 -0.52
C TYR A 592 -20.70 13.79 0.33
N GLY A 593 -21.28 14.88 -0.15
CA GLY A 593 -22.18 15.77 0.57
C GLY A 593 -21.49 17.07 0.98
N ARG A 594 -22.07 17.80 1.93
CA ARG A 594 -21.53 19.06 2.45
C ARG A 594 -21.29 18.97 3.95
N GLY A 595 -20.06 19.16 4.38
CA GLY A 595 -19.77 19.04 5.80
C GLY A 595 -18.34 19.35 6.21
N PHE A 596 -18.04 18.99 7.44
CA PHE A 596 -16.71 19.12 8.03
C PHE A 596 -16.35 17.84 8.79
N TRP A 597 -15.05 17.63 8.93
CA TRP A 597 -14.54 16.56 9.77
C TRP A 597 -13.36 17.04 10.59
N THR A 598 -13.23 16.46 11.78
CA THR A 598 -12.08 16.64 12.64
C THR A 598 -11.55 15.28 13.07
N ALA A 599 -10.23 15.17 13.17
CA ALA A 599 -9.58 13.95 13.61
C ALA A 599 -8.36 14.28 14.46
N MET A 600 -8.18 13.50 15.52
CA MET A 600 -6.99 13.48 16.35
C MET A 600 -6.39 12.09 16.32
N THR A 601 -5.08 12.00 16.08
CA THR A 601 -4.32 10.76 16.25
C THR A 601 -3.17 11.00 17.21
N ALA A 602 -3.12 10.25 18.30
CA ALA A 602 -2.03 10.28 19.27
C ALA A 602 -1.34 8.92 19.34
N GLY A 603 -0.04 8.93 19.58
CA GLY A 603 0.78 7.74 19.79
C GLY A 603 1.74 7.97 20.94
N VAL A 604 1.86 6.99 21.83
CA VAL A 604 2.73 7.04 23.00
C VAL A 604 3.58 5.76 23.06
N LYS A 605 4.89 5.94 23.22
CA LYS A 605 5.81 4.84 23.54
C LYS A 605 5.88 4.67 25.06
N CYS A 606 5.05 3.77 25.60
CA CYS A 606 4.98 3.51 27.04
C CYS A 606 6.24 2.78 27.57
N SER A 607 6.82 1.89 26.76
CA SER A 607 8.08 1.20 27.08
C SER A 607 8.84 0.80 25.81
N ARG A 608 9.96 0.07 25.94
CA ARG A 608 10.65 -0.51 24.76
C ARG A 608 9.77 -1.53 24.02
N SER A 609 8.86 -2.18 24.74
CA SER A 609 8.03 -3.28 24.28
C SER A 609 6.55 -2.94 24.17
N CYS A 610 6.11 -1.74 24.58
CA CYS A 610 4.69 -1.36 24.55
C CYS A 610 4.50 0.01 23.91
N ARG A 611 3.61 0.07 22.90
CA ARG A 611 3.16 1.31 22.26
C ARG A 611 1.65 1.35 22.20
N ALA A 612 1.08 2.49 22.55
CA ALA A 612 -0.36 2.74 22.49
C ALA A 612 -0.66 3.83 21.47
N TYR A 613 -1.78 3.69 20.76
CA TYR A 613 -2.28 4.64 19.80
C TYR A 613 -3.76 4.90 20.05
N LEU A 614 -4.16 6.16 19.92
CA LEU A 614 -5.52 6.63 20.04
C LEU A 614 -5.87 7.40 18.77
N ARG A 615 -7.03 7.11 18.20
CA ARG A 615 -7.64 7.93 17.15
C ARG A 615 -9.04 8.32 17.58
N ALA A 616 -9.35 9.60 17.53
CA ALA A 616 -10.71 10.12 17.69
C ALA A 616 -11.07 10.91 16.44
N SER A 617 -12.25 10.69 15.87
CA SER A 617 -12.72 11.45 14.71
C SER A 617 -14.21 11.73 14.78
N TYR A 618 -14.59 12.89 14.27
CA TYR A 618 -15.97 13.34 14.17
C TYR A 618 -16.23 13.91 12.78
N LEU A 619 -17.34 13.50 12.17
CA LEU A 619 -17.80 13.92 10.86
C LEU A 619 -19.25 14.36 11.00
N ASP A 620 -19.58 15.55 10.51
CA ASP A 620 -20.96 16.04 10.48
C ASP A 620 -21.27 16.69 9.13
N TYR A 621 -22.55 16.68 8.79
CA TYR A 621 -23.12 17.23 7.57
C TYR A 621 -24.09 18.38 7.91
N PRO A 622 -23.62 19.50 8.46
CA PRO A 622 -24.49 20.61 8.86
C PRO A 622 -25.32 21.19 7.71
N TRP A 623 -24.86 21.05 6.46
CA TRP A 623 -25.56 21.57 5.29
C TRP A 623 -26.21 20.46 4.48
N GLN A 624 -27.46 20.69 4.07
CA GLN A 624 -28.19 19.77 3.20
C GLN A 624 -27.54 19.70 1.82
N THR A 625 -27.50 18.49 1.26
CA THR A 625 -27.05 18.28 -0.11
C THR A 625 -28.23 18.54 -1.05
N PRO A 626 -28.06 19.29 -2.15
CA PRO A 626 -29.15 19.50 -3.11
C PRO A 626 -29.69 18.16 -3.63
N GLY A 627 -31.03 18.00 -3.67
CA GLY A 627 -31.68 16.80 -4.18
C GLY A 627 -31.80 15.63 -3.19
N THR A 628 -31.42 15.80 -1.92
CA THR A 628 -31.67 14.80 -0.86
C THR A 628 -32.70 15.30 0.13
N GLU A 629 -33.74 14.51 0.39
CA GLU A 629 -34.81 14.84 1.36
C GLU A 629 -34.31 14.82 2.81
N GLU A 630 -33.39 13.91 3.15
CA GLU A 630 -32.85 13.78 4.51
C GLU A 630 -31.40 14.24 4.63
N LYS A 631 -31.08 14.86 5.77
CA LYS A 631 -29.70 15.19 6.15
C LYS A 631 -28.94 13.90 6.48
N LYS A 632 -27.74 13.75 5.93
CA LYS A 632 -26.87 12.61 6.26
C LYS A 632 -26.49 12.63 7.74
N PRO A 633 -26.53 11.48 8.42
CA PRO A 633 -26.21 11.41 9.84
C PRO A 633 -24.73 11.69 10.08
N GLY A 634 -24.44 12.41 11.16
CA GLY A 634 -23.08 12.56 11.67
C GLY A 634 -22.51 11.23 12.17
N LYS A 635 -21.19 11.14 12.25
CA LYS A 635 -20.45 9.96 12.71
C LYS A 635 -19.32 10.35 13.66
N ALA A 636 -19.31 9.77 14.85
CA ALA A 636 -18.19 9.79 15.77
C ALA A 636 -17.51 8.40 15.81
N GLU A 637 -16.18 8.37 15.86
CA GLU A 637 -15.41 7.14 15.95
C GLU A 637 -14.21 7.32 16.89
N LEU A 638 -14.03 6.36 17.80
CA LEU A 638 -12.91 6.27 18.72
C LEU A 638 -12.22 4.93 18.50
N LYS A 639 -10.91 4.92 18.25
CA LYS A 639 -10.11 3.70 18.11
C LYS A 639 -8.93 3.72 19.06
N LEU A 640 -8.70 2.58 19.67
CA LEU A 640 -7.57 2.29 20.54
C LEU A 640 -6.79 1.13 19.93
N GLN A 641 -5.47 1.29 19.86
CA GLN A 641 -4.58 0.21 19.44
C GLN A 641 -3.41 0.11 20.40
N VAL A 642 -3.16 -1.11 20.89
CA VAL A 642 -1.97 -1.44 21.69
C VAL A 642 -1.12 -2.43 20.91
N VAL A 643 0.18 -2.18 20.92
CA VAL A 643 1.18 -3.03 20.26
C VAL A 643 2.20 -3.42 21.31
N LEU A 644 2.41 -4.73 21.45
CA LEU A 644 3.37 -5.33 22.35
C LEU A 644 4.42 -6.07 21.54
N ASP A 645 5.69 -5.67 21.66
CA ASP A 645 6.85 -6.29 21.01
C ASP A 645 7.74 -6.94 22.09
N PHE A 646 7.87 -8.27 22.12
CA PHE A 646 8.57 -8.99 23.20
C PHE A 646 9.51 -10.10 22.74
#